data_AF-A0A3T0MXQ6-F1
#
_entry.id   AF-A0A3T0MXQ6-F1
#
_cell.length_a   1.000
_cell.length_b   1.000
_cell.length_c   1.000
_cell.angle_alpha   90.00
_cell.angle_beta   90.00
_cell.angle_gamma   90.00
#
_symmetry.space_group_name_H-M   'P 1'
#
loop_
_entity.id
_entity.type
_entity.pdbx_description
1 polymer ?
#
loop_
_entity_poly.entity_id
_entity_poly.type
_entity_poly.pdbx_seq_one_letter_code
_entity_poly.pdbx_strand_id
1 'polypeptide(L)'
;MSDPFDDFEDLKTALRAATPTPDVTRKAENIALAENNFARRQESAEQARFTSDRPKKGLFRGVFSMFKAISTRQALTASTALVAIGLFVYLPALQKGPEGLVNLPPEPIAVTEATTEVDSIVGVLGSDGRARMQASGEAEEANVAPLEAPVMAELADMAAPLGQLSGAAPSPSVMARPAATAKLEQRSLIPPLQGYADDSQMRVEPDTEAYPDAEPNPLKITTEEPVSTFSIDVDTASYAILRSSLNAGRLPTADQVRIEEMVNYFPYDYAAPLDNAPFSTRATVIATPWNPETRLVHIALQGEKPALDTRPPLNLVFLIDTSGSMDAPNKLPLLKQSFQLMLAQLRPEDKVAIVTYAGSAGQVLDPTPASDRATIMAALDKLDAGGSTAGQAGLQQAYATAESMSDDGDISRIILATDGDFNVGIYDPDELKDFIAKKRETGTYLSVLGFGRGNLDDATMQALAQTGNGQAAYIDTLSEAQKTLVDQLSGALFPIANDVKIQVEFNPAQIAEYRLIGYETRALKREDFNNDRIDAGEIGAGHAVTAIYEVTPVGSPAQLSDPLRYQPAEVTATSEEYGFLRLRYKRPGEDTSALIETPILPGGEATPDMQFASAIAGFGQLLQNSPYLGGWSYTQAIDLANGAKGDDAFGYRAQAVQLMRLADSLSQ
;
A
#
# COMPACT_ATOMS: atom_id res chain seq x y z
N MET A 1 -14.43 -55.50 -1.38
CA MET A 1 -13.61 -54.55 -0.63
C MET A 1 -12.16 -54.92 -0.90
N SER A 2 -11.50 -54.19 -1.78
CA SER A 2 -10.05 -54.08 -1.82
C SER A 2 -9.60 -53.04 -0.79
N ASP A 3 -8.35 -53.12 -0.35
CA ASP A 3 -7.80 -52.21 0.66
C ASP A 3 -7.28 -50.93 -0.04
N PRO A 4 -7.74 -49.72 0.33
CA PRO A 4 -7.30 -48.47 -0.31
C PRO A 4 -5.82 -48.11 -0.08
N PHE A 5 -5.07 -48.87 0.72
CA PHE A 5 -3.62 -48.70 0.86
C PHE A 5 -2.80 -49.39 -0.26
N ASP A 6 -3.37 -50.33 -1.01
CA ASP A 6 -2.64 -51.13 -2.02
C ASP A 6 -2.26 -50.27 -3.25
N ASP A 7 -3.22 -49.51 -3.79
CA ASP A 7 -3.06 -48.62 -4.96
C ASP A 7 -1.89 -47.63 -4.82
N PHE A 8 -1.55 -47.21 -3.59
CA PHE A 8 -0.52 -46.21 -3.34
C PHE A 8 0.91 -46.78 -3.39
N GLU A 9 1.12 -48.01 -2.90
CA GLU A 9 2.42 -48.68 -3.04
C GLU A 9 2.63 -49.19 -4.48
N ASP A 10 1.57 -49.57 -5.19
CA ASP A 10 1.65 -49.90 -6.62
C ASP A 10 2.03 -48.66 -7.47
N LEU A 11 1.39 -47.51 -7.24
CA LEU A 11 1.74 -46.24 -7.89
C LEU A 11 3.20 -45.83 -7.62
N LYS A 12 3.64 -45.97 -6.36
CA LYS A 12 5.00 -45.66 -5.90
C LYS A 12 6.04 -46.65 -6.45
N THR A 13 5.65 -47.90 -6.69
CA THR A 13 6.49 -48.91 -7.36
C THR A 13 6.60 -48.61 -8.86
N ALA A 14 5.50 -48.25 -9.52
CA ALA A 14 5.49 -47.82 -10.92
C ALA A 14 6.35 -46.57 -11.16
N LEU A 15 6.24 -45.54 -10.30
CA LEU A 15 7.08 -44.35 -10.36
C LEU A 15 8.58 -44.66 -10.20
N ARG A 16 8.94 -45.58 -9.29
CA ARG A 16 10.32 -46.03 -9.10
C ARG A 16 10.85 -46.84 -10.29
N ALA A 17 10.00 -47.64 -10.94
CA ALA A 17 10.34 -48.38 -12.15
C ALA A 17 10.48 -47.46 -13.40
N ALA A 18 9.73 -46.36 -13.45
CA ALA A 18 9.74 -45.40 -14.57
C ALA A 18 10.86 -44.34 -14.48
N THR A 19 11.50 -44.16 -13.32
CA THR A 19 12.55 -43.15 -13.13
C THR A 19 13.92 -43.69 -13.54
N PRO A 20 14.57 -43.18 -14.61
CA PRO A 20 15.90 -43.62 -14.99
C PRO A 20 16.93 -43.24 -13.93
N THR A 21 17.83 -44.17 -13.58
CA THR A 21 18.86 -43.95 -12.56
C THR A 21 19.81 -42.80 -12.94
N PRO A 22 20.23 -41.95 -11.98
CA PRO A 22 21.10 -40.81 -12.25
C PRO A 22 22.44 -41.22 -12.88
N ASP A 23 22.65 -40.81 -14.13
CA ASP A 23 23.88 -41.03 -14.88
C ASP A 23 24.96 -40.05 -14.38
N VAL A 24 25.85 -40.56 -13.53
CA VAL A 24 26.95 -39.80 -12.94
C VAL A 24 27.93 -39.26 -13.99
N THR A 25 28.09 -39.96 -15.12
CA THR A 25 28.90 -39.53 -16.27
C THR A 25 28.29 -38.28 -16.88
N ARG A 26 27.01 -38.36 -17.24
CA ARG A 26 26.27 -37.25 -17.87
C ARG A 26 26.12 -36.05 -16.94
N LYS A 27 26.07 -36.27 -15.62
CA LYS A 27 26.12 -35.18 -14.63
C LYS A 27 27.48 -34.47 -14.66
N ALA A 28 28.59 -35.21 -14.70
CA ALA A 28 29.94 -34.63 -14.80
C ALA A 28 30.15 -33.90 -16.15
N GLU A 29 29.69 -34.48 -17.26
CA GLU A 29 29.71 -33.85 -18.59
C GLU A 29 28.93 -32.53 -18.63
N ASN A 30 27.72 -32.49 -18.04
CA ASN A 30 26.91 -31.27 -17.95
C ASN A 30 27.57 -30.19 -17.07
N ILE A 31 28.25 -30.56 -15.98
CA ILE A 31 28.99 -29.61 -15.14
C ILE A 31 30.20 -29.05 -15.90
N ALA A 32 31.01 -29.91 -16.52
CA ALA A 32 32.15 -29.47 -17.33
C ALA A 32 31.72 -28.60 -18.54
N LEU A 33 30.56 -28.87 -19.13
CA LEU A 33 29.96 -28.03 -20.18
C LEU A 33 29.51 -26.67 -19.62
N ALA A 34 28.92 -26.63 -18.43
CA ALA A 34 28.53 -25.38 -17.76
C ALA A 34 29.75 -24.52 -17.41
N GLU A 35 30.82 -25.11 -16.87
CA GLU A 35 32.09 -24.44 -16.57
C GLU A 35 32.74 -23.87 -17.84
N ASN A 36 32.78 -24.64 -18.94
CA ASN A 36 33.26 -24.15 -20.24
C ASN A 36 32.37 -23.03 -20.81
N ASN A 37 31.06 -23.08 -20.60
CA ASN A 37 30.14 -22.01 -21.01
C ASN A 37 30.30 -20.74 -20.17
N PHE A 38 30.66 -20.87 -18.89
CA PHE A 38 30.92 -19.75 -17.99
C PHE A 38 32.26 -19.07 -18.32
N ALA A 39 33.36 -19.82 -18.41
CA ALA A 39 34.68 -19.29 -18.78
C ALA A 39 34.64 -18.57 -20.14
N ARG A 40 34.01 -19.19 -21.15
CA ARG A 40 33.84 -18.62 -22.49
C ARG A 40 32.97 -17.34 -22.54
N ARG A 41 32.16 -17.08 -21.50
CA ARG A 41 31.43 -15.82 -21.31
C ARG A 41 32.23 -14.76 -20.57
N GLN A 42 33.19 -15.14 -19.73
CA GLN A 42 34.15 -14.21 -19.11
C GLN A 42 35.21 -13.72 -20.11
N GLU A 43 35.65 -14.58 -21.03
CA GLU A 43 36.62 -14.21 -22.07
C GLU A 43 36.01 -13.34 -23.20
N SER A 44 34.69 -13.41 -23.43
CA SER A 44 34.01 -12.64 -24.48
C SER A 44 33.72 -11.18 -24.09
N ALA A 45 34.76 -10.47 -23.64
CA ALA A 45 34.69 -9.07 -23.21
C ALA A 45 34.76 -8.06 -24.39
N GLU A 46 33.97 -8.29 -25.44
CA GLU A 46 33.73 -7.28 -26.49
C GLU A 46 32.31 -6.71 -26.41
N GLN A 47 32.17 -5.42 -26.72
CA GLN A 47 30.98 -4.63 -26.42
C GLN A 47 29.74 -5.08 -27.21
N ALA A 48 28.72 -5.55 -26.49
CA ALA A 48 27.37 -5.66 -27.01
C ALA A 48 26.82 -4.25 -27.30
N ARG A 49 26.88 -3.83 -28.57
CA ARG A 49 26.25 -2.57 -29.01
C ARG A 49 24.73 -2.71 -28.94
N PHE A 50 24.10 -1.98 -28.03
CA PHE A 50 22.65 -1.88 -27.96
C PHE A 50 22.09 -1.17 -29.21
N THR A 51 21.60 -1.94 -30.18
CA THR A 51 20.69 -1.42 -31.22
C THR A 51 19.29 -1.33 -30.63
N SER A 52 18.83 -0.11 -30.36
CA SER A 52 17.50 0.16 -29.79
C SER A 52 16.38 -0.06 -30.81
N ASP A 53 15.92 -1.30 -30.96
CA ASP A 53 14.78 -1.64 -31.82
C ASP A 53 13.73 -2.43 -31.01
N ARG A 54 12.87 -1.70 -30.27
CA ARG A 54 11.72 -2.27 -29.54
C ARG A 54 10.60 -2.58 -30.57
N PRO A 55 10.26 -3.87 -30.83
CA PRO A 55 9.18 -4.21 -31.76
C PRO A 55 7.80 -3.91 -31.14
N LYS A 56 7.31 -2.67 -31.29
CA LYS A 56 5.94 -2.28 -30.91
C LYS A 56 4.89 -3.09 -31.72
N LYS A 57 4.41 -4.25 -31.22
CA LYS A 57 3.08 -4.87 -31.51
C LYS A 57 2.76 -6.14 -30.72
N GLY A 58 1.80 -6.03 -29.78
CA GLY A 58 0.64 -6.92 -29.58
C GLY A 58 0.85 -8.44 -29.40
N LEU A 59 0.60 -8.92 -28.18
CA LEU A 59 0.61 -10.34 -27.75
C LEU A 59 -0.07 -11.34 -28.72
N PHE A 60 -1.21 -10.97 -29.29
CA PHE A 60 -2.14 -11.91 -29.92
C PHE A 60 -1.76 -12.40 -31.34
N ARG A 61 -0.63 -11.97 -31.92
CA ARG A 61 -0.22 -12.42 -33.27
C ARG A 61 0.70 -13.65 -33.32
N GLY A 62 1.47 -13.92 -32.27
CA GLY A 62 2.36 -15.10 -32.21
C GLY A 62 1.57 -16.41 -32.23
N VAL A 63 0.58 -16.53 -31.33
CA VAL A 63 -0.29 -17.72 -31.23
C VAL A 63 -1.01 -17.98 -32.56
N PHE A 64 -1.55 -16.94 -33.20
CA PHE A 64 -2.29 -17.07 -34.45
C PHE A 64 -1.43 -17.43 -35.67
N SER A 65 -0.12 -17.16 -35.64
CA SER A 65 0.80 -17.63 -36.70
C SER A 65 1.11 -19.12 -36.56
N MET A 66 1.21 -19.62 -35.32
CA MET A 66 1.42 -21.04 -35.02
C MET A 66 0.26 -21.91 -35.52
N PHE A 67 -0.99 -21.49 -35.26
CA PHE A 67 -2.19 -22.19 -35.77
C PHE A 67 -2.32 -22.17 -37.31
N LYS A 68 -1.60 -21.29 -38.02
CA LYS A 68 -1.61 -21.24 -39.49
C LYS A 68 -0.55 -22.11 -40.17
N ALA A 69 0.34 -22.74 -39.40
CA ALA A 69 1.41 -23.60 -39.90
C ALA A 69 1.05 -25.10 -39.92
N ILE A 70 -0.03 -25.52 -39.24
CA ILE A 70 -0.40 -26.94 -39.12
C ILE A 70 -1.34 -27.35 -40.27
N SER A 71 -0.76 -27.70 -41.42
CA SER A 71 -1.50 -28.27 -42.54
C SER A 71 -1.70 -29.79 -42.38
N THR A 72 -2.96 -30.17 -42.15
CA THR A 72 -3.58 -31.48 -42.42
C THR A 72 -2.69 -32.67 -42.83
N ARG A 73 -2.50 -33.64 -41.91
CA ARG A 73 -2.88 -35.08 -42.06
C ARG A 73 -2.23 -35.98 -40.98
N GLN A 74 -2.71 -35.93 -39.73
CA GLN A 74 -2.56 -37.07 -38.78
C GLN A 74 -3.41 -36.94 -37.50
N ALA A 75 -3.64 -35.73 -36.99
CA ALA A 75 -4.39 -35.52 -35.74
C ALA A 75 -5.94 -35.53 -35.93
N LEU A 76 -6.53 -36.70 -36.23
CA LEU A 76 -7.99 -36.88 -36.29
C LEU A 76 -8.45 -38.22 -35.69
N THR A 77 -7.91 -38.56 -34.52
CA THR A 77 -8.36 -39.66 -33.66
C THR A 77 -7.96 -39.40 -32.20
N ALA A 78 -8.77 -38.64 -31.44
CA ALA A 78 -8.88 -38.64 -29.95
C ALA A 78 -9.55 -37.36 -29.40
N SER A 79 -10.87 -37.16 -29.61
CA SER A 79 -11.63 -36.12 -28.87
C SER A 79 -13.15 -36.33 -28.83
N THR A 80 -13.67 -37.48 -29.26
CA THR A 80 -15.11 -37.83 -29.23
C THR A 80 -15.60 -38.38 -27.88
N ALA A 81 -14.91 -38.06 -26.79
CA ALA A 81 -15.32 -38.42 -25.42
C ALA A 81 -14.87 -37.32 -24.44
N LEU A 82 -15.75 -36.34 -24.18
CA LEU A 82 -15.82 -35.49 -22.96
C LEU A 82 -16.90 -34.36 -23.03
N VAL A 83 -17.82 -34.38 -24.00
CA VAL A 83 -18.94 -33.41 -24.11
C VAL A 83 -20.31 -34.11 -24.08
N ALA A 84 -20.43 -35.19 -23.29
CA ALA A 84 -21.62 -36.05 -23.25
C ALA A 84 -22.18 -36.33 -21.84
N ILE A 85 -21.57 -35.75 -20.79
CA ILE A 85 -21.99 -35.89 -19.40
C ILE A 85 -21.97 -34.49 -18.78
N GLY A 86 -23.15 -33.91 -18.55
CA GLY A 86 -23.30 -32.52 -18.10
C GLY A 86 -24.61 -31.81 -18.49
N LEU A 87 -25.57 -32.52 -19.10
CA LEU A 87 -26.85 -31.94 -19.52
C LEU A 87 -28.02 -32.93 -19.43
N PHE A 88 -28.12 -33.62 -18.28
CA PHE A 88 -29.27 -34.43 -17.88
C PHE A 88 -29.46 -34.35 -16.36
N VAL A 89 -30.69 -34.56 -15.88
CA VAL A 89 -31.13 -34.47 -14.46
C VAL A 89 -31.27 -33.03 -13.93
N TYR A 90 -32.31 -32.32 -14.39
CA TYR A 90 -33.25 -31.65 -13.47
C TYR A 90 -34.65 -31.51 -14.10
N LEU A 91 -35.70 -31.77 -13.31
CA LEU A 91 -37.12 -31.94 -13.70
C LEU A 91 -37.40 -33.06 -14.74
N PRO A 92 -38.44 -33.88 -14.49
CA PRO A 92 -39.74 -33.56 -15.10
C PRO A 92 -40.94 -33.82 -14.18
N ALA A 93 -42.02 -33.02 -14.33
CA ALA A 93 -43.33 -33.33 -13.77
C ALA A 93 -44.48 -32.78 -14.64
N LEU A 94 -45.50 -33.64 -14.87
CA LEU A 94 -46.81 -33.42 -15.52
C LEU A 94 -46.94 -33.74 -17.02
N GLN A 95 -47.46 -34.95 -17.34
CA GLN A 95 -48.91 -35.14 -17.48
C GLN A 95 -49.34 -36.63 -17.59
N LYS A 96 -50.42 -36.98 -16.85
CA LYS A 96 -51.35 -38.11 -17.04
C LYS A 96 -50.84 -39.56 -16.77
N GLY A 97 -51.46 -40.21 -15.78
CA GLY A 97 -51.46 -41.67 -15.56
C GLY A 97 -52.66 -42.35 -16.27
N PRO A 98 -53.37 -43.35 -15.70
CA PRO A 98 -53.30 -43.94 -14.34
C PRO A 98 -52.50 -45.28 -14.33
N GLU A 99 -52.45 -46.19 -13.33
CA GLU A 99 -53.09 -46.47 -12.02
C GLU A 99 -51.99 -46.83 -10.97
N GLY A 100 -52.19 -47.13 -9.67
CA GLY A 100 -53.37 -47.12 -8.78
C GLY A 100 -53.13 -47.84 -7.42
N LEU A 101 -54.14 -47.78 -6.53
CA LEU A 101 -54.40 -48.61 -5.32
C LEU A 101 -53.35 -48.78 -4.17
N VAL A 102 -53.71 -48.23 -3.00
CA VAL A 102 -53.79 -48.91 -1.66
C VAL A 102 -52.55 -49.00 -0.70
N ASN A 103 -52.69 -48.27 0.42
CA ASN A 103 -52.36 -48.52 1.85
C ASN A 103 -51.03 -49.19 2.34
N LEU A 104 -50.26 -48.37 3.08
CA LEU A 104 -49.94 -48.42 4.54
C LEU A 104 -49.18 -49.62 5.19
N PRO A 105 -48.46 -49.40 6.33
CA PRO A 105 -47.47 -50.31 6.96
C PRO A 105 -48.08 -50.97 8.26
N PRO A 106 -47.40 -51.47 9.36
CA PRO A 106 -46.04 -51.20 9.88
C PRO A 106 -45.27 -52.34 10.63
N GLU A 107 -44.17 -51.92 11.29
CA GLU A 107 -43.57 -52.44 12.56
C GLU A 107 -42.50 -53.57 12.58
N PRO A 108 -41.70 -53.71 13.69
CA PRO A 108 -40.31 -54.23 13.67
C PRO A 108 -40.07 -55.55 14.44
N ILE A 109 -38.81 -56.01 14.48
CA ILE A 109 -38.33 -57.12 15.34
C ILE A 109 -36.93 -56.78 15.93
N ALA A 110 -36.65 -57.24 17.15
CA ALA A 110 -35.34 -57.20 17.83
C ALA A 110 -35.01 -58.56 18.48
N VAL A 111 -33.72 -58.86 18.74
CA VAL A 111 -33.24 -60.08 19.44
C VAL A 111 -31.99 -59.75 20.29
N THR A 112 -31.74 -60.51 21.37
CA THR A 112 -30.80 -60.24 22.48
C THR A 112 -29.76 -61.37 22.73
N GLU A 113 -28.98 -61.23 23.83
CA GLU A 113 -28.23 -62.27 24.61
C GLU A 113 -26.78 -62.64 24.19
N ALA A 114 -25.83 -62.94 25.11
CA ALA A 114 -25.79 -62.77 26.59
C ALA A 114 -24.36 -62.86 27.21
N THR A 115 -24.17 -62.17 28.35
CA THR A 115 -23.33 -62.44 29.55
C THR A 115 -21.99 -63.21 29.51
N THR A 116 -20.98 -62.66 30.21
CA THR A 116 -20.20 -63.35 31.28
C THR A 116 -19.48 -62.35 32.22
N GLU A 117 -19.16 -62.79 33.45
CA GLU A 117 -18.38 -62.06 34.48
C GLU A 117 -16.91 -62.55 34.57
N VAL A 118 -16.04 -61.85 35.32
CA VAL A 118 -15.25 -62.41 36.47
C VAL A 118 -14.19 -61.40 37.00
N ASP A 119 -14.43 -60.95 38.24
CA ASP A 119 -13.50 -60.65 39.36
C ASP A 119 -12.23 -59.75 39.18
N SER A 120 -11.39 -59.69 40.23
CA SER A 120 -10.62 -58.52 40.65
C SER A 120 -9.18 -58.84 41.11
N ILE A 121 -8.29 -57.81 41.12
CA ILE A 121 -7.10 -57.74 42.00
C ILE A 121 -6.90 -56.27 42.46
N VAL A 122 -6.39 -56.07 43.68
CA VAL A 122 -6.18 -54.78 44.36
C VAL A 122 -4.68 -54.43 44.46
N GLY A 123 -4.33 -53.13 44.46
CA GLY A 123 -2.99 -52.64 44.81
C GLY A 123 -3.02 -51.21 45.37
N VAL A 124 -2.67 -51.03 46.65
CA VAL A 124 -2.73 -49.75 47.39
C VAL A 124 -1.37 -49.37 47.96
N LEU A 125 -0.99 -48.09 47.87
CA LEU A 125 -0.05 -47.33 48.72
C LEU A 125 -0.06 -45.85 48.25
N GLY A 126 -0.01 -44.80 49.08
CA GLY A 126 -0.14 -44.71 50.55
C GLY A 126 0.51 -43.43 51.11
N SER A 127 -0.15 -42.74 52.06
CA SER A 127 0.27 -41.50 52.78
C SER A 127 0.55 -40.25 51.93
N ASP A 128 -0.07 -39.08 52.16
CA ASP A 128 -0.08 -38.18 53.34
C ASP A 128 1.20 -37.35 53.54
N GLY A 129 1.04 -36.01 53.58
CA GLY A 129 2.16 -35.05 53.64
C GLY A 129 1.73 -33.58 53.78
N ARG A 130 0.92 -33.25 54.79
CA ARG A 130 0.46 -31.86 55.04
C ARG A 130 1.61 -30.94 55.48
N ALA A 131 1.71 -29.76 54.87
CA ALA A 131 2.14 -28.54 55.57
C ALA A 131 1.49 -27.30 54.94
N ARG A 132 0.79 -26.51 55.75
CA ARG A 132 0.19 -25.22 55.41
C ARG A 132 0.62 -24.23 56.49
N MET A 133 1.15 -23.07 56.12
CA MET A 133 1.35 -21.99 57.09
C MET A 133 1.01 -20.64 56.46
N GLN A 134 0.05 -19.96 57.07
CA GLN A 134 -0.30 -18.56 56.82
C GLN A 134 0.08 -17.77 58.07
N ALA A 135 0.72 -16.61 57.90
CA ALA A 135 0.73 -15.46 58.81
C ALA A 135 1.37 -14.29 58.04
N SER A 136 0.73 -13.14 57.74
CA SER A 136 -0.15 -12.21 58.47
C SER A 136 0.63 -11.11 59.21
N GLY A 137 0.21 -9.84 59.03
CA GLY A 137 0.90 -8.61 59.45
C GLY A 137 1.08 -7.71 58.23
N GLU A 138 0.12 -6.89 57.79
CA GLU A 138 -0.58 -5.75 58.42
C GLU A 138 0.21 -4.42 58.38
N ALA A 139 -0.47 -3.42 57.79
CA ALA A 139 -0.34 -1.96 57.95
C ALA A 139 1.05 -1.29 57.93
N GLU A 140 1.21 -0.36 56.97
CA GLU A 140 1.34 1.06 57.36
C GLU A 140 0.72 1.99 56.30
N GLU A 141 0.11 3.10 56.74
CA GLU A 141 -0.47 4.13 55.86
C GLU A 141 0.58 5.22 55.57
N ALA A 142 0.78 5.58 54.30
CA ALA A 142 1.66 6.69 53.90
C ALA A 142 0.93 7.68 52.98
N ASN A 143 0.09 8.52 53.58
CA ASN A 143 -0.60 9.62 52.91
C ASN A 143 0.41 10.68 52.40
N VAL A 144 0.50 10.87 51.09
CA VAL A 144 1.21 12.01 50.47
C VAL A 144 0.32 12.65 49.41
N ALA A 145 -0.11 13.88 49.69
CA ALA A 145 -0.89 14.74 48.80
C ALA A 145 -0.01 15.32 47.66
N PRO A 146 -0.58 15.85 46.56
CA PRO A 146 0.20 16.16 45.35
C PRO A 146 1.15 17.36 45.54
N LEU A 147 2.29 17.30 44.86
CA LEU A 147 3.16 18.46 44.68
C LEU A 147 2.65 19.34 43.53
N GLU A 148 2.39 20.61 43.85
CA GLU A 148 1.86 21.60 42.92
C GLU A 148 2.91 22.07 41.91
N ALA A 149 2.45 22.53 40.74
CA ALA A 149 3.34 23.09 39.71
C ALA A 149 3.89 24.48 40.11
N PRO A 150 5.18 24.77 39.85
CA PRO A 150 5.73 26.10 40.06
C PRO A 150 5.23 27.07 38.99
N VAL A 151 4.24 27.90 39.33
CA VAL A 151 3.84 29.04 38.49
C VAL A 151 4.94 30.12 38.57
N MET A 152 5.68 30.31 37.49
CA MET A 152 6.55 31.47 37.28
C MET A 152 5.88 32.45 36.33
N ALA A 153 5.40 33.56 36.86
CA ALA A 153 5.01 34.74 36.09
C ALA A 153 6.16 35.78 36.11
N GLU A 154 6.02 36.82 35.28
CA GLU A 154 6.88 38.02 35.23
C GLU A 154 8.37 37.80 34.90
N LEU A 155 8.67 37.77 33.60
CA LEU A 155 9.60 38.74 33.05
C LEU A 155 8.99 39.36 31.78
N ALA A 156 8.49 40.60 31.90
CA ALA A 156 7.95 41.37 30.81
C ALA A 156 8.61 42.75 30.76
N ASP A 157 9.45 42.99 29.75
CA ASP A 157 9.80 44.33 29.25
C ASP A 157 10.33 44.23 27.80
N MET A 158 10.54 45.38 27.14
CA MET A 158 11.25 45.58 25.87
C MET A 158 10.50 45.18 24.57
N ALA A 159 9.30 45.71 24.34
CA ALA A 159 8.70 45.72 23.00
C ALA A 159 7.79 46.95 22.71
N ALA A 160 8.35 48.02 22.10
CA ALA A 160 7.66 49.09 21.34
C ALA A 160 8.65 50.25 20.98
N PRO A 161 8.33 51.17 20.04
CA PRO A 161 7.91 50.89 18.67
C PRO A 161 8.54 51.85 17.60
N LEU A 162 8.79 51.34 16.39
CA LEU A 162 8.91 52.13 15.15
C LEU A 162 8.35 51.27 14.00
N GLY A 163 7.73 51.79 12.93
CA GLY A 163 7.41 53.18 12.59
C GLY A 163 7.15 53.26 11.09
N GLN A 164 5.94 53.61 10.66
CA GLN A 164 5.52 53.57 9.25
C GLN A 164 6.31 54.55 8.36
N LEU A 165 6.68 54.12 7.14
CA LEU A 165 6.73 54.99 5.95
C LEU A 165 6.34 54.21 4.68
N SER A 166 5.86 54.95 3.68
CA SER A 166 5.39 54.46 2.37
C SER A 166 6.24 55.07 1.24
N GLY A 167 6.36 54.40 0.09
CA GLY A 167 7.14 54.91 -1.04
C GLY A 167 7.05 54.05 -2.31
N ALA A 168 6.28 54.54 -3.29
CA ALA A 168 5.98 53.90 -4.58
C ALA A 168 7.20 53.54 -5.47
N ALA A 169 6.99 52.58 -6.36
CA ALA A 169 7.91 52.23 -7.45
C ALA A 169 7.75 53.16 -8.69
N PRO A 170 8.77 53.26 -9.56
CA PRO A 170 8.64 53.76 -10.92
C PRO A 170 9.00 52.72 -12.00
N SER A 171 8.33 52.81 -13.15
CA SER A 171 8.66 52.08 -14.39
C SER A 171 9.11 53.07 -15.49
N PRO A 172 9.34 52.72 -16.77
CA PRO A 172 10.63 52.99 -17.41
C PRO A 172 10.61 54.20 -18.35
N SER A 173 11.77 54.52 -18.95
CA SER A 173 11.87 55.46 -20.08
C SER A 173 12.95 55.03 -21.07
N VAL A 174 12.68 55.26 -22.35
CA VAL A 174 13.49 54.86 -23.52
C VAL A 174 14.24 56.07 -24.05
N MET A 175 15.48 55.92 -24.56
CA MET A 175 16.02 56.70 -25.69
C MET A 175 17.33 56.13 -26.28
N ALA A 176 17.58 56.48 -27.54
CA ALA A 176 18.56 56.00 -28.53
C ALA A 176 20.07 55.93 -28.18
N ARG A 177 20.81 55.24 -29.07
CA ARG A 177 22.29 55.19 -29.22
C ARG A 177 22.81 56.48 -29.91
N PRO A 178 24.13 56.75 -29.90
CA PRO A 178 24.95 56.39 -31.06
C PRO A 178 26.34 55.80 -30.70
N ALA A 179 27.26 55.73 -31.66
CA ALA A 179 28.41 54.81 -31.66
C ALA A 179 29.80 55.47 -31.61
N ALA A 180 30.83 54.61 -31.47
CA ALA A 180 32.16 54.65 -32.11
C ALA A 180 33.43 54.85 -31.24
N THR A 181 34.27 53.81 -31.26
CA THR A 181 35.75 53.81 -31.36
C THR A 181 36.63 54.57 -30.36
N ALA A 182 37.41 53.79 -29.60
CA ALA A 182 38.86 53.97 -29.46
C ALA A 182 39.54 52.59 -29.22
N LYS A 183 40.80 52.43 -29.63
CA LYS A 183 41.62 51.23 -29.37
C LYS A 183 42.52 51.43 -28.14
N LEU A 184 42.86 50.35 -27.46
CA LEU A 184 44.22 50.13 -26.97
C LEU A 184 44.51 48.61 -26.93
N GLU A 185 45.66 48.22 -27.46
CA GLU A 185 46.10 46.82 -27.49
C GLU A 185 47.05 46.54 -26.32
N GLN A 186 46.95 45.35 -25.72
CA GLN A 186 48.09 44.76 -25.03
C GLN A 186 48.15 43.25 -25.31
N ARG A 187 49.16 42.83 -26.07
CA ARG A 187 49.42 41.43 -26.43
C ARG A 187 50.14 40.72 -25.29
N SER A 188 49.63 39.55 -24.89
CA SER A 188 50.40 38.48 -24.25
C SER A 188 50.01 37.15 -24.89
N LEU A 189 50.96 36.22 -24.93
CA LEU A 189 50.87 34.98 -25.69
C LEU A 189 50.29 33.84 -24.85
N ILE A 190 49.21 33.22 -25.32
CA ILE A 190 48.78 31.87 -24.94
C ILE A 190 48.44 31.15 -26.25
N PRO A 191 48.96 29.94 -26.53
CA PRO A 191 48.48 29.16 -27.67
C PRO A 191 46.99 28.82 -27.47
N PRO A 192 46.20 28.61 -28.53
CA PRO A 192 44.84 28.14 -28.36
C PRO A 192 44.89 26.76 -27.69
N LEU A 193 44.58 26.69 -26.39
CA LEU A 193 44.12 25.46 -25.78
C LEU A 193 42.93 25.02 -26.61
N GLN A 194 43.07 23.88 -27.28
CA GLN A 194 42.02 23.29 -28.06
C GLN A 194 40.98 22.77 -27.08
N GLY A 195 40.07 23.68 -26.71
CA GLY A 195 39.04 23.42 -25.73
C GLY A 195 38.27 22.20 -26.17
N TYR A 196 38.33 21.16 -25.36
CA TYR A 196 37.22 20.23 -25.28
C TYR A 196 36.00 21.10 -24.98
N ALA A 197 35.12 21.24 -25.96
CA ALA A 197 33.74 21.48 -25.65
C ALA A 197 33.37 20.28 -24.79
N ASP A 198 33.22 20.52 -23.48
CA ASP A 198 32.57 19.57 -22.61
C ASP A 198 31.13 19.53 -23.09
N ASP A 199 30.88 18.62 -24.03
CA ASP A 199 29.56 18.36 -24.60
C ASP A 199 28.79 17.51 -23.59
N SER A 200 28.73 18.02 -22.35
CA SER A 200 27.81 17.65 -21.29
C SER A 200 26.40 18.09 -21.69
N GLN A 201 25.97 17.57 -22.84
CA GLN A 201 24.59 17.30 -23.14
C GLN A 201 24.05 16.58 -21.91
N MET A 202 23.29 17.31 -21.08
CA MET A 202 22.49 16.68 -20.04
C MET A 202 21.66 15.62 -20.74
N ARG A 203 22.02 14.36 -20.52
CA ARG A 203 21.18 13.24 -20.92
C ARG A 203 19.90 13.44 -20.14
N VAL A 204 18.87 13.93 -20.83
CA VAL A 204 17.49 13.76 -20.37
C VAL A 204 17.33 12.25 -20.34
N GLU A 205 17.46 11.66 -19.15
CA GLU A 205 17.18 10.25 -18.97
C GLU A 205 15.74 10.03 -19.46
N PRO A 206 15.50 9.00 -20.29
CA PRO A 206 14.17 8.75 -20.79
C PRO A 206 13.27 8.47 -19.59
N ASP A 207 12.16 9.19 -19.50
CA ASP A 207 11.17 8.95 -18.46
C ASP A 207 10.71 7.48 -18.54
N THR A 208 10.92 6.74 -17.45
CA THR A 208 10.57 5.32 -17.30
C THR A 208 9.67 5.07 -16.08
N GLU A 209 9.12 6.13 -15.50
CA GLU A 209 8.17 6.02 -14.39
C GLU A 209 6.95 5.18 -14.80
N ALA A 210 6.54 4.26 -13.91
CA ALA A 210 5.52 3.25 -14.18
C ALA A 210 4.42 3.29 -13.13
N TYR A 211 3.18 3.45 -13.59
CA TYR A 211 1.99 3.61 -12.76
C TYR A 211 0.97 2.48 -13.01
N PRO A 212 0.15 2.10 -12.02
CA PRO A 212 -0.94 1.15 -12.24
C PRO A 212 -2.01 1.71 -13.19
N ASP A 213 -2.18 1.10 -14.36
CA ASP A 213 -3.33 1.36 -15.25
C ASP A 213 -4.64 0.96 -14.55
N ALA A 214 -5.53 1.93 -14.28
CA ALA A 214 -6.84 1.69 -13.68
C ALA A 214 -7.92 2.59 -14.33
N GLU A 215 -9.10 2.01 -14.61
CA GLU A 215 -10.25 2.77 -15.11
C GLU A 215 -11.00 3.44 -13.94
N PRO A 216 -11.34 4.74 -13.99
CA PRO A 216 -12.05 5.44 -12.93
C PRO A 216 -13.35 4.75 -12.48
N ASN A 217 -13.62 4.73 -11.18
CA ASN A 217 -14.73 3.98 -10.61
C ASN A 217 -16.08 4.38 -11.26
N PRO A 218 -16.84 3.43 -11.83
CA PRO A 218 -18.08 3.73 -12.53
C PRO A 218 -19.21 4.09 -11.56
N LEU A 219 -20.21 4.80 -12.07
CA LEU A 219 -21.50 4.95 -11.41
C LEU A 219 -22.21 3.58 -11.36
N LYS A 220 -22.66 3.17 -10.18
CA LYS A 220 -23.38 1.92 -9.93
C LYS A 220 -24.84 2.18 -9.58
N ILE A 221 -25.73 1.34 -10.09
CA ILE A 221 -27.17 1.37 -9.80
C ILE A 221 -27.45 0.48 -8.58
N THR A 222 -28.02 1.05 -7.52
CA THR A 222 -28.12 0.39 -6.20
C THR A 222 -29.08 -0.81 -6.20
N THR A 223 -30.06 -0.84 -7.10
CA THR A 223 -30.96 -2.01 -7.28
C THR A 223 -30.30 -3.17 -8.03
N GLU A 224 -29.13 -2.97 -8.64
CA GLU A 224 -28.39 -3.99 -9.41
C GLU A 224 -27.13 -4.42 -8.64
N GLU A 225 -26.33 -3.45 -8.20
CA GLU A 225 -25.12 -3.65 -7.40
C GLU A 225 -25.17 -2.80 -6.10
N PRO A 226 -25.94 -3.20 -5.06
CA PRO A 226 -26.05 -2.44 -3.81
C PRO A 226 -24.76 -2.40 -2.98
N VAL A 227 -23.72 -3.16 -3.34
CA VAL A 227 -22.53 -3.36 -2.51
C VAL A 227 -21.23 -3.00 -3.21
N SER A 228 -20.44 -2.20 -2.51
CA SER A 228 -19.05 -1.86 -2.82
C SER A 228 -18.12 -2.53 -1.79
N THR A 229 -16.94 -2.99 -2.20
CA THR A 229 -15.95 -3.59 -1.29
C THR A 229 -14.55 -3.21 -1.78
N PHE A 230 -13.66 -2.84 -0.85
CA PHE A 230 -12.29 -2.41 -1.15
C PHE A 230 -11.36 -2.69 0.03
N SER A 231 -10.07 -2.83 -0.23
CA SER A 231 -9.04 -2.89 0.81
C SER A 231 -8.76 -1.48 1.33
N ILE A 232 -8.40 -1.36 2.61
CA ILE A 232 -8.09 -0.05 3.22
C ILE A 232 -6.68 0.47 2.88
N ASP A 233 -5.94 -0.27 2.05
CA ASP A 233 -4.55 -0.01 1.71
C ASP A 233 -4.41 1.30 0.92
N VAL A 234 -3.86 2.35 1.55
CA VAL A 234 -3.67 3.65 0.91
C VAL A 234 -2.26 4.17 1.18
N ASP A 235 -1.42 4.09 0.16
CA ASP A 235 -0.13 4.76 0.11
C ASP A 235 -0.31 6.29 -0.04
N THR A 236 0.78 7.07 -0.02
CA THR A 236 0.71 8.53 -0.25
C THR A 236 1.69 9.03 -1.32
N ALA A 237 2.22 8.12 -2.14
CA ALA A 237 3.22 8.41 -3.16
C ALA A 237 2.69 9.35 -4.27
N SER A 238 1.47 9.12 -4.76
CA SER A 238 0.83 9.92 -5.81
C SER A 238 0.78 11.41 -5.48
N TYR A 239 0.53 11.79 -4.22
CA TYR A 239 0.50 13.21 -3.83
C TYR A 239 1.88 13.88 -3.93
N ALA A 240 2.95 13.20 -3.50
CA ALA A 240 4.31 13.71 -3.61
C ALA A 240 4.80 13.73 -5.08
N ILE A 241 4.35 12.78 -5.91
CA ILE A 241 4.58 12.76 -7.37
C ILE A 241 3.85 13.93 -8.05
N LEU A 242 2.58 14.16 -7.72
CA LEU A 242 1.78 15.31 -8.14
C LEU A 242 2.43 16.64 -7.75
N ARG A 243 2.88 16.78 -6.49
CA ARG A 243 3.61 17.95 -6.01
C ARG A 243 4.89 18.18 -6.80
N SER A 244 5.67 17.13 -7.02
CA SER A 244 6.90 17.16 -7.80
C SER A 244 6.65 17.57 -9.26
N SER A 245 5.60 17.04 -9.91
CA SER A 245 5.21 17.40 -11.28
C SER A 245 4.80 18.87 -11.38
N LEU A 246 3.91 19.34 -10.51
CA LEU A 246 3.44 20.73 -10.49
C LEU A 246 4.58 21.73 -10.19
N ASN A 247 5.43 21.43 -9.19
CA ASN A 247 6.60 22.26 -8.87
C ASN A 247 7.63 22.31 -10.02
N ALA A 248 7.67 21.29 -10.88
CA ALA A 248 8.46 21.28 -12.11
C ALA A 248 7.79 22.04 -13.29
N GLY A 249 6.66 22.72 -13.05
CA GLY A 249 5.95 23.53 -14.04
C GLY A 249 5.15 22.70 -15.05
N ARG A 250 4.68 21.51 -14.67
CA ARG A 250 3.89 20.61 -15.52
C ARG A 250 2.69 20.04 -14.78
N LEU A 251 1.55 19.90 -15.46
CA LEU A 251 0.44 19.11 -14.92
C LEU A 251 0.86 17.62 -14.85
N PRO A 252 0.45 16.88 -13.80
CA PRO A 252 0.56 15.43 -13.79
C PRO A 252 -0.34 14.82 -14.87
N THR A 253 -0.02 13.62 -15.34
CA THR A 253 -0.92 12.81 -16.17
C THR A 253 -1.96 12.09 -15.29
N ALA A 254 -3.08 11.65 -15.85
CA ALA A 254 -4.21 11.14 -15.05
C ALA A 254 -3.87 9.86 -14.23
N ASP A 255 -2.94 9.04 -14.74
CA ASP A 255 -2.35 7.86 -14.10
C ASP A 255 -1.44 8.20 -12.89
N GLN A 256 -0.86 9.41 -12.86
CA GLN A 256 -0.12 9.91 -11.69
C GLN A 256 -1.03 10.38 -10.54
N VAL A 257 -2.35 10.42 -10.75
CA VAL A 257 -3.34 11.04 -9.85
C VAL A 257 -4.25 9.98 -9.25
N ARG A 258 -3.95 9.54 -8.03
CA ARG A 258 -4.78 8.59 -7.26
C ARG A 258 -5.46 9.34 -6.11
N ILE A 259 -6.78 9.45 -6.18
CA ILE A 259 -7.54 10.42 -5.38
C ILE A 259 -7.61 9.99 -3.91
N GLU A 260 -7.64 8.68 -3.66
CA GLU A 260 -7.51 8.07 -2.34
C GLU A 260 -6.20 8.47 -1.66
N GLU A 261 -5.07 8.41 -2.36
CA GLU A 261 -3.76 8.80 -1.83
C GLU A 261 -3.67 10.31 -1.59
N MET A 262 -4.26 11.11 -2.48
CA MET A 262 -4.33 12.56 -2.30
C MET A 262 -5.15 12.93 -1.06
N VAL A 263 -6.32 12.32 -0.85
CA VAL A 263 -7.18 12.60 0.31
C VAL A 263 -6.50 12.14 1.61
N ASN A 264 -5.91 10.95 1.63
CA ASN A 264 -5.28 10.37 2.82
C ASN A 264 -3.85 10.84 3.09
N TYR A 265 -3.28 11.67 2.22
CA TYR A 265 -2.03 12.38 2.48
C TYR A 265 -2.10 13.26 3.75
N PHE A 266 -3.27 13.82 4.06
CA PHE A 266 -3.42 14.84 5.10
C PHE A 266 -3.78 14.24 6.48
N PRO A 267 -3.25 14.81 7.59
CA PRO A 267 -3.77 14.52 8.91
C PRO A 267 -5.19 15.07 9.05
N TYR A 268 -6.04 14.31 9.75
CA TYR A 268 -7.40 14.69 10.12
C TYR A 268 -7.63 14.44 11.61
N ASP A 269 -8.42 15.30 12.27
CA ASP A 269 -8.74 15.17 13.70
C ASP A 269 -9.96 14.26 13.91
N TYR A 270 -9.79 12.98 13.57
CA TYR A 270 -10.79 11.96 13.80
C TYR A 270 -10.69 11.43 15.24
N ALA A 271 -11.85 11.31 15.90
CA ALA A 271 -11.95 10.82 17.26
C ALA A 271 -11.33 9.41 17.38
N ALA A 272 -10.38 9.26 18.31
CA ALA A 272 -9.81 7.96 18.62
C ALA A 272 -10.90 6.98 19.13
N PRO A 273 -10.71 5.66 18.94
CA PRO A 273 -11.62 4.66 19.51
C PRO A 273 -11.71 4.76 21.03
N LEU A 274 -12.85 4.29 21.55
CA LEU A 274 -13.13 4.14 22.97
C LEU A 274 -12.98 2.67 23.40
N ASP A 275 -12.94 2.44 24.71
CA ASP A 275 -13.07 1.11 25.35
C ASP A 275 -12.07 0.03 24.87
N ASN A 276 -10.91 0.44 24.34
CA ASN A 276 -9.87 -0.42 23.74
C ASN A 276 -10.34 -1.16 22.46
N ALA A 277 -11.26 -0.58 21.70
CA ALA A 277 -11.48 -0.97 20.31
C ALA A 277 -10.28 -0.54 19.46
N PRO A 278 -9.82 -1.33 18.47
CA PRO A 278 -8.71 -0.93 17.61
C PRO A 278 -9.08 0.18 16.62
N PHE A 279 -10.39 0.39 16.37
CA PHE A 279 -10.91 1.31 15.36
C PHE A 279 -12.13 2.09 15.83
N SER A 280 -12.18 3.38 15.48
CA SER A 280 -13.44 4.13 15.40
C SER A 280 -13.86 4.26 13.93
N THR A 281 -15.13 4.03 13.66
CA THR A 281 -15.74 4.13 12.32
C THR A 281 -16.87 5.17 12.35
N ARG A 282 -16.87 6.11 11.40
CA ARG A 282 -17.97 7.06 11.22
C ARG A 282 -18.25 7.32 9.75
N ALA A 283 -19.46 7.01 9.31
CA ALA A 283 -20.00 7.52 8.06
C ALA A 283 -20.77 8.82 8.34
N THR A 284 -20.69 9.81 7.46
CA THR A 284 -21.43 11.09 7.60
C THR A 284 -21.87 11.58 6.23
N VAL A 285 -23.14 11.97 6.10
CA VAL A 285 -23.73 12.43 4.85
C VAL A 285 -23.67 13.96 4.79
N ILE A 286 -23.01 14.49 3.76
CA ILE A 286 -22.83 15.93 3.53
C ILE A 286 -23.29 16.31 2.11
N ALA A 287 -23.43 17.62 1.84
CA ALA A 287 -23.75 18.11 0.49
C ALA A 287 -22.51 18.03 -0.44
N THR A 288 -22.72 17.65 -1.70
CA THR A 288 -21.63 17.56 -2.69
C THR A 288 -21.25 18.95 -3.22
N PRO A 289 -19.97 19.36 -3.18
CA PRO A 289 -19.55 20.71 -3.62
C PRO A 289 -19.77 21.02 -5.10
N TRP A 290 -19.76 20.00 -5.96
CA TRP A 290 -19.94 20.13 -7.42
C TRP A 290 -21.38 19.88 -7.90
N ASN A 291 -22.26 19.31 -7.06
CA ASN A 291 -23.62 18.94 -7.47
C ASN A 291 -24.61 19.01 -6.28
N PRO A 292 -25.52 20.01 -6.22
CA PRO A 292 -26.41 20.18 -5.08
C PRO A 292 -27.47 19.07 -4.94
N GLU A 293 -27.64 18.23 -5.96
CA GLU A 293 -28.67 17.20 -6.05
C GLU A 293 -28.14 15.80 -5.66
N THR A 294 -26.82 15.63 -5.51
CA THR A 294 -26.18 14.44 -4.91
C THR A 294 -25.72 14.73 -3.48
N ARG A 295 -25.28 13.69 -2.76
CA ARG A 295 -24.65 13.80 -1.44
C ARG A 295 -23.29 13.12 -1.47
N LEU A 296 -22.38 13.55 -0.61
CA LEU A 296 -21.18 12.77 -0.30
C LEU A 296 -21.42 11.96 0.98
N VAL A 297 -21.12 10.67 0.93
CA VAL A 297 -20.97 9.83 2.12
C VAL A 297 -19.49 9.79 2.45
N HIS A 298 -19.12 10.57 3.46
CA HIS A 298 -17.76 10.65 3.97
C HIS A 298 -17.56 9.60 5.05
N ILE A 299 -16.76 8.58 4.76
CA ILE A 299 -16.34 7.54 5.70
C ILE A 299 -15.00 7.96 6.30
N ALA A 300 -14.95 8.03 7.63
CA ALA A 300 -13.77 8.26 8.42
C ALA A 300 -13.49 7.01 9.28
N LEU A 301 -12.24 6.56 9.26
CA LEU A 301 -11.71 5.46 10.05
C LEU A 301 -10.48 5.96 10.82
N GLN A 302 -10.43 5.72 12.13
CA GLN A 302 -9.29 6.10 12.97
C GLN A 302 -8.82 4.89 13.76
N GLY A 303 -7.57 4.49 13.54
CA GLY A 303 -6.88 3.50 14.36
C GLY A 303 -6.61 4.00 15.78
N GLU A 304 -6.53 3.09 16.75
CA GLU A 304 -6.13 3.41 18.11
C GLU A 304 -4.76 4.10 18.18
N LYS A 305 -4.59 5.01 19.13
CA LYS A 305 -3.36 5.82 19.34
C LYS A 305 -2.67 5.33 20.63
N PRO A 306 -1.97 4.18 20.61
CA PRO A 306 -1.27 3.64 21.79
C PRO A 306 -0.17 4.61 22.26
N ALA A 307 0.13 4.57 23.56
CA ALA A 307 1.20 5.37 24.14
C ALA A 307 2.57 4.93 23.58
N LEU A 308 3.28 5.87 22.94
CA LEU A 308 4.58 5.61 22.30
C LEU A 308 5.64 5.13 23.30
N ASP A 309 5.47 5.45 24.57
CA ASP A 309 6.36 5.04 25.67
C ASP A 309 6.30 3.52 25.93
N THR A 310 5.15 2.87 25.68
CA THR A 310 4.89 1.46 26.02
C THR A 310 5.19 0.44 24.91
N ARG A 311 5.77 0.87 23.78
CA ARG A 311 6.07 0.01 22.63
C ARG A 311 7.24 -0.97 22.87
N PRO A 312 7.30 -2.12 22.19
CA PRO A 312 8.50 -2.97 22.11
C PRO A 312 9.71 -2.23 21.51
N PRO A 313 10.95 -2.72 21.74
CA PRO A 313 12.13 -2.28 20.98
C PRO A 313 11.94 -2.50 19.48
N LEU A 314 12.54 -1.63 18.68
CA LEU A 314 12.56 -1.74 17.22
C LEU A 314 13.90 -2.26 16.73
N ASN A 315 13.86 -3.23 15.82
CA ASN A 315 15.02 -3.66 15.04
C ASN A 315 14.87 -3.17 13.60
N LEU A 316 15.61 -2.11 13.24
CA LEU A 316 15.53 -1.45 11.94
C LEU A 316 16.72 -1.83 11.07
N VAL A 317 16.44 -2.39 9.89
CA VAL A 317 17.45 -2.61 8.85
C VAL A 317 17.22 -1.63 7.72
N PHE A 318 18.13 -0.65 7.58
CA PHE A 318 18.11 0.27 6.45
C PHE A 318 18.75 -0.43 5.24
N LEU A 319 17.92 -0.79 4.26
CA LEU A 319 18.34 -1.37 2.98
C LEU A 319 18.46 -0.26 1.94
N ILE A 320 19.68 0.25 1.76
CA ILE A 320 19.95 1.47 1.00
C ILE A 320 20.49 1.15 -0.39
N ASP A 321 19.84 1.72 -1.40
CA ASP A 321 20.34 1.79 -2.76
C ASP A 321 21.53 2.76 -2.84
N THR A 322 22.66 2.26 -3.33
CA THR A 322 23.89 3.06 -3.56
C THR A 322 24.29 3.05 -5.02
N SER A 323 23.34 2.85 -5.94
CA SER A 323 23.57 2.86 -7.39
C SER A 323 24.04 4.22 -7.91
N GLY A 324 24.64 4.25 -9.11
CA GLY A 324 25.12 5.51 -9.71
C GLY A 324 24.02 6.54 -9.98
N SER A 325 22.75 6.13 -10.09
CA SER A 325 21.61 7.03 -10.29
C SER A 325 21.18 7.74 -9.01
N MET A 326 21.64 7.29 -7.83
CA MET A 326 21.35 7.87 -6.50
C MET A 326 22.19 9.12 -6.14
N ASP A 327 23.12 9.55 -7.02
CA ASP A 327 24.01 10.71 -6.78
C ASP A 327 23.30 12.08 -6.81
N ALA A 328 22.06 12.15 -7.31
CA ALA A 328 21.32 13.41 -7.41
C ALA A 328 20.99 14.02 -6.02
N PRO A 329 20.98 15.36 -5.84
CA PRO A 329 20.75 16.00 -4.53
C PRO A 329 19.44 15.63 -3.82
N ASN A 330 18.41 15.21 -4.57
CA ASN A 330 17.12 14.73 -4.07
C ASN A 330 17.05 13.20 -3.92
N LYS A 331 18.19 12.50 -3.97
CA LYS A 331 18.32 11.05 -3.79
C LYS A 331 19.16 10.71 -2.55
N LEU A 332 20.33 10.08 -2.66
CA LEU A 332 21.13 9.67 -1.50
C LEU A 332 21.45 10.83 -0.51
N PRO A 333 21.74 12.07 -0.94
CA PRO A 333 21.91 13.19 -0.02
C PRO A 333 20.63 13.58 0.75
N LEU A 334 19.44 13.42 0.15
CA LEU A 334 18.16 13.61 0.82
C LEU A 334 17.83 12.43 1.75
N LEU A 335 18.13 11.20 1.34
CA LEU A 335 18.00 9.98 2.14
C LEU A 335 18.81 10.09 3.44
N LYS A 336 20.09 10.49 3.39
CA LYS A 336 20.93 10.72 4.59
C LYS A 336 20.28 11.70 5.57
N GLN A 337 19.78 12.84 5.08
CA GLN A 337 19.06 13.83 5.89
C GLN A 337 17.73 13.28 6.45
N SER A 338 17.01 12.46 5.67
CA SER A 338 15.74 11.85 6.04
C SER A 338 15.90 10.86 7.19
N PHE A 339 16.91 9.99 7.12
CA PHE A 339 17.25 9.08 8.21
C PHE A 339 17.84 9.81 9.42
N GLN A 340 18.52 10.94 9.26
CA GLN A 340 18.93 11.78 10.39
C GLN A 340 17.71 12.30 11.20
N LEU A 341 16.60 12.64 10.54
CA LEU A 341 15.34 13.00 11.23
C LEU A 341 14.74 11.79 11.95
N MET A 342 14.66 10.64 11.27
CA MET A 342 14.12 9.39 11.84
C MET A 342 14.90 8.94 13.10
N LEU A 343 16.23 8.96 13.03
CA LEU A 343 17.12 8.57 14.13
C LEU A 343 16.94 9.42 15.38
N ALA A 344 16.37 10.64 15.27
CA ALA A 344 16.04 11.48 16.41
C ALA A 344 14.86 10.94 17.25
N GLN A 345 13.96 10.16 16.64
CA GLN A 345 12.73 9.61 17.27
C GLN A 345 12.91 8.21 17.88
N LEU A 346 14.03 7.55 17.59
CA LEU A 346 14.34 6.24 18.15
C LEU A 346 14.74 6.36 19.64
N ARG A 347 14.30 5.38 20.43
CA ARG A 347 14.67 5.23 21.84
C ARG A 347 16.09 4.63 21.96
N PRO A 348 16.82 4.87 23.06
CA PRO A 348 18.19 4.37 23.28
C PRO A 348 18.40 2.87 23.01
N GLU A 349 17.37 2.06 23.25
CA GLU A 349 17.32 0.60 23.14
C GLU A 349 16.89 0.04 21.77
N ASP A 350 16.39 0.86 20.85
CA ASP A 350 16.13 0.41 19.48
C ASP A 350 17.46 0.08 18.77
N LYS A 351 17.50 -0.94 17.91
CA LYS A 351 18.70 -1.38 17.16
C LYS A 351 18.61 -0.94 15.69
N VAL A 352 19.70 -0.45 15.11
CA VAL A 352 19.81 -0.08 13.69
C VAL A 352 20.96 -0.83 13.02
N ALA A 353 20.72 -1.44 11.87
CA ALA A 353 21.74 -1.98 10.97
C ALA A 353 21.61 -1.34 9.57
N ILE A 354 22.69 -1.32 8.80
CA ILE A 354 22.69 -0.77 7.43
C ILE A 354 23.23 -1.82 6.47
N VAL A 355 22.42 -2.16 5.47
CA VAL A 355 22.75 -3.03 4.35
C VAL A 355 22.63 -2.21 3.07
N THR A 356 23.65 -2.26 2.21
CA THR A 356 23.66 -1.58 0.92
C THR A 356 23.52 -2.55 -0.23
N TYR A 357 22.88 -2.10 -1.31
CA TYR A 357 22.96 -2.75 -2.62
C TYR A 357 23.32 -1.76 -3.72
N ALA A 358 23.65 -2.31 -4.89
CA ALA A 358 24.49 -1.66 -5.90
C ALA A 358 25.85 -1.22 -5.31
N GLY A 359 26.63 -0.41 -6.03
CA GLY A 359 27.85 0.24 -5.55
C GLY A 359 28.74 -0.60 -4.63
N SER A 360 28.64 -0.30 -3.34
CA SER A 360 29.38 -0.96 -2.25
C SER A 360 28.48 -1.99 -1.54
N ALA A 361 28.00 -3.01 -2.26
CA ALA A 361 27.00 -3.95 -1.74
C ALA A 361 27.51 -4.79 -0.55
N GLY A 362 26.73 -4.86 0.52
CA GLY A 362 27.05 -5.63 1.74
C GLY A 362 26.44 -5.03 3.01
N GLN A 363 26.86 -5.54 4.18
CA GLN A 363 26.53 -4.94 5.47
C GLN A 363 27.56 -3.84 5.79
N VAL A 364 27.10 -2.59 5.89
CA VAL A 364 27.93 -1.39 6.17
C VAL A 364 27.94 -1.06 7.66
N LEU A 365 26.89 -1.43 8.38
CA LEU A 365 26.77 -1.25 9.82
C LEU A 365 26.14 -2.50 10.46
N ASP A 366 26.86 -3.09 11.41
CA ASP A 366 26.36 -4.15 12.28
C ASP A 366 25.29 -3.63 13.23
N PRO A 367 24.37 -4.47 13.76
CA PRO A 367 23.31 -4.05 14.67
C PRO A 367 23.78 -3.18 15.84
N THR A 368 23.51 -1.88 15.73
CA THR A 368 24.03 -0.82 16.60
C THR A 368 22.86 -0.15 17.34
N PRO A 369 22.88 -0.05 18.69
CA PRO A 369 21.85 0.67 19.43
C PRO A 369 21.71 2.13 18.99
N ALA A 370 20.49 2.65 18.88
CA ALA A 370 20.20 4.02 18.46
C ALA A 370 20.73 5.09 19.44
N SER A 371 21.12 4.68 20.65
CA SER A 371 21.92 5.48 21.57
C SER A 371 23.32 5.83 21.04
N ASP A 372 23.96 4.97 20.23
CA ASP A 372 25.17 5.31 19.46
C ASP A 372 24.82 5.90 18.09
N ARG A 373 24.03 6.97 18.12
CA ARG A 373 23.67 7.78 16.95
C ARG A 373 24.89 8.33 16.21
N ALA A 374 26.03 8.48 16.89
CA ALA A 374 27.28 8.95 16.28
C ALA A 374 27.86 7.90 15.32
N THR A 375 27.94 6.63 15.72
CA THR A 375 28.38 5.54 14.84
C THR A 375 27.42 5.33 13.68
N ILE A 376 26.09 5.39 13.92
CA ILE A 376 25.09 5.23 12.86
C ILE A 376 25.19 6.36 11.81
N MET A 377 25.27 7.63 12.24
CA MET A 377 25.46 8.76 11.32
C MET A 377 26.80 8.66 10.57
N ALA A 378 27.89 8.29 11.25
CA ALA A 378 29.18 8.10 10.63
C ALA A 378 29.25 6.88 9.69
N ALA A 379 28.23 6.01 9.65
CA ALA A 379 28.06 4.99 8.63
C ALA A 379 27.26 5.53 7.42
N LEU A 380 26.15 6.23 7.68
CA LEU A 380 25.35 6.91 6.64
C LEU A 380 26.18 7.94 5.85
N ASP A 381 27.01 8.74 6.52
CA ASP A 381 27.84 9.77 5.89
C ASP A 381 28.81 9.19 4.85
N LYS A 382 29.31 7.96 5.07
CA LYS A 382 30.26 7.25 4.19
C LYS A 382 29.62 6.58 2.97
N LEU A 383 28.30 6.63 2.81
CA LEU A 383 27.63 6.04 1.65
C LEU A 383 27.82 6.93 0.42
N ASP A 384 28.48 6.42 -0.61
CA ASP A 384 28.69 7.09 -1.89
C ASP A 384 27.97 6.33 -3.02
N ALA A 385 27.46 7.06 -4.02
CA ALA A 385 26.74 6.49 -5.15
C ALA A 385 27.68 5.90 -6.22
N GLY A 386 27.36 4.73 -6.77
CA GLY A 386 28.14 4.11 -7.84
C GLY A 386 27.72 2.68 -8.20
N GLY A 387 28.43 2.07 -9.16
CA GLY A 387 28.20 0.68 -9.58
C GLY A 387 26.82 0.43 -10.21
N SER A 388 26.46 -0.86 -10.30
CA SER A 388 25.23 -1.35 -10.93
C SER A 388 24.33 -2.09 -9.94
N THR A 389 23.03 -2.00 -10.14
CA THR A 389 21.96 -2.55 -9.30
C THR A 389 22.06 -4.07 -9.09
N ALA A 390 21.78 -4.50 -7.85
CA ALA A 390 21.81 -5.91 -7.43
C ALA A 390 20.84 -6.19 -6.26
N GLY A 391 19.63 -5.61 -6.31
CA GLY A 391 18.73 -5.49 -5.14
C GLY A 391 18.34 -6.80 -4.45
N GLN A 392 18.28 -7.93 -5.18
CA GLN A 392 17.95 -9.24 -4.60
C GLN A 392 18.91 -9.64 -3.47
N ALA A 393 20.22 -9.50 -3.70
CA ALA A 393 21.23 -9.89 -2.72
C ALA A 393 21.18 -8.97 -1.49
N GLY A 394 20.93 -7.68 -1.71
CA GLY A 394 20.67 -6.72 -0.65
C GLY A 394 19.45 -7.07 0.19
N LEU A 395 18.32 -7.40 -0.44
CA LEU A 395 17.09 -7.77 0.26
C LEU A 395 17.24 -9.08 1.05
N GLN A 396 17.86 -10.11 0.46
CA GLN A 396 18.13 -11.37 1.15
C GLN A 396 19.09 -11.16 2.34
N GLN A 397 20.13 -10.32 2.18
CA GLN A 397 21.02 -9.93 3.28
C GLN A 397 20.28 -9.13 4.35
N ALA A 398 19.41 -8.19 3.99
CA ALA A 398 18.64 -7.39 4.94
C ALA A 398 17.70 -8.24 5.80
N TYR A 399 17.03 -9.25 5.22
CA TYR A 399 16.25 -10.23 5.99
C TYR A 399 17.15 -11.09 6.90
N ALA A 400 18.31 -11.55 6.44
CA ALA A 400 19.24 -12.31 7.28
C ALA A 400 19.81 -11.46 8.44
N THR A 401 20.06 -10.17 8.20
CA THR A 401 20.48 -9.22 9.24
C THR A 401 19.34 -8.97 10.23
N ALA A 402 18.10 -8.78 9.78
CA ALA A 402 16.92 -8.65 10.63
C ALA A 402 16.70 -9.90 11.52
N GLU A 403 16.79 -11.09 10.94
CA GLU A 403 16.72 -12.37 11.67
C GLU A 403 17.85 -12.54 12.72
N SER A 404 19.00 -11.86 12.54
CA SER A 404 20.07 -11.79 13.54
C SER A 404 19.86 -10.73 14.63
N MET A 405 18.87 -9.85 14.48
CA MET A 405 18.52 -8.79 15.43
C MET A 405 17.33 -9.15 16.32
N SER A 406 16.41 -9.97 15.80
CA SER A 406 15.17 -10.38 16.47
C SER A 406 15.41 -11.22 17.74
N ASP A 407 15.08 -10.64 18.89
CA ASP A 407 14.83 -11.36 20.13
C ASP A 407 13.31 -11.68 20.26
N ASP A 408 12.91 -12.62 21.15
CA ASP A 408 11.51 -13.03 21.33
C ASP A 408 10.60 -11.84 21.72
N GLY A 409 9.79 -11.36 20.76
CA GLY A 409 8.83 -10.26 20.95
C GLY A 409 9.31 -8.88 20.45
N ASP A 410 10.53 -8.76 19.91
CA ASP A 410 10.96 -7.57 19.18
C ASP A 410 10.20 -7.43 17.84
N ILE A 411 10.02 -6.20 17.37
CA ILE A 411 9.48 -5.92 16.02
C ILE A 411 10.64 -5.58 15.07
N SER A 412 10.86 -6.45 14.08
CA SER A 412 11.88 -6.26 13.04
C SER A 412 11.28 -5.67 11.78
N ARG A 413 11.93 -4.65 11.19
CA ARG A 413 11.49 -4.01 9.96
C ARG A 413 12.65 -3.60 9.06
N ILE A 414 12.54 -3.95 7.79
CA ILE A 414 13.40 -3.47 6.71
C ILE A 414 12.78 -2.20 6.13
N ILE A 415 13.60 -1.17 5.95
CA ILE A 415 13.25 0.03 5.18
C ILE A 415 14.11 0.02 3.93
N LEU A 416 13.51 -0.35 2.80
CA LEU A 416 14.11 -0.26 1.47
C LEU A 416 14.06 1.20 1.01
N ALA A 417 15.20 1.78 0.64
CA ALA A 417 15.31 3.17 0.21
C ALA A 417 16.05 3.25 -1.14
N THR A 418 15.35 3.67 -2.20
CA THR A 418 15.78 3.56 -3.61
C THR A 418 15.26 4.72 -4.46
N ASP A 419 15.71 4.85 -5.71
CA ASP A 419 15.13 5.73 -6.73
C ASP A 419 14.16 5.03 -7.70
N GLY A 420 13.90 3.74 -7.46
CA GLY A 420 12.91 2.93 -8.18
C GLY A 420 13.50 1.85 -9.07
N ASP A 421 14.82 1.85 -9.35
CA ASP A 421 15.45 0.75 -10.07
C ASP A 421 15.62 -0.50 -9.18
N PHE A 422 14.55 -1.30 -9.03
CA PHE A 422 14.64 -2.61 -8.42
C PHE A 422 15.01 -3.70 -9.45
N ASN A 423 16.06 -3.47 -10.24
CA ASN A 423 16.71 -4.49 -11.08
C ASN A 423 17.23 -5.65 -10.21
N VAL A 424 16.43 -6.70 -10.06
CA VAL A 424 16.69 -7.85 -9.19
C VAL A 424 16.77 -9.18 -9.96
N GLY A 425 17.65 -10.06 -9.50
CA GLY A 425 17.97 -11.33 -10.17
C GLY A 425 16.91 -12.44 -10.04
N ILE A 426 15.79 -12.16 -9.35
CA ILE A 426 14.59 -13.00 -9.41
C ILE A 426 13.86 -12.61 -10.69
N TYR A 427 13.90 -13.48 -11.70
CA TYR A 427 13.28 -13.24 -13.01
C TYR A 427 11.73 -13.28 -12.97
N ASP A 428 11.15 -13.55 -11.80
CA ASP A 428 9.71 -13.67 -11.56
C ASP A 428 9.30 -12.79 -10.36
N PRO A 429 8.49 -11.73 -10.56
CA PRO A 429 8.00 -10.89 -9.47
C PRO A 429 7.16 -11.64 -8.41
N ASP A 430 6.57 -12.79 -8.74
CA ASP A 430 5.72 -13.52 -7.80
C ASP A 430 6.55 -14.39 -6.83
N GLU A 431 7.70 -14.95 -7.27
CA GLU A 431 8.67 -15.59 -6.34
C GLU A 431 9.20 -14.60 -5.28
N LEU A 432 9.35 -13.32 -5.65
CA LEU A 432 9.76 -12.25 -4.75
C LEU A 432 8.68 -11.91 -3.72
N LYS A 433 7.40 -11.89 -4.14
CA LYS A 433 6.25 -11.69 -3.23
C LYS A 433 6.13 -12.85 -2.24
N ASP A 434 6.16 -14.09 -2.71
CA ASP A 434 6.11 -15.30 -1.85
C ASP A 434 7.22 -15.29 -0.78
N PHE A 435 8.43 -14.84 -1.14
CA PHE A 435 9.54 -14.68 -0.19
C PHE A 435 9.26 -13.61 0.87
N ILE A 436 8.75 -12.44 0.48
CA ILE A 436 8.43 -11.33 1.40
C ILE A 436 7.27 -11.70 2.32
N ALA A 437 6.18 -12.26 1.77
CA ALA A 437 4.99 -12.68 2.54
C ALA A 437 5.36 -13.71 3.63
N LYS A 438 6.29 -14.62 3.33
CA LYS A 438 6.80 -15.61 4.28
C LYS A 438 7.75 -15.02 5.34
N LYS A 439 8.48 -13.94 5.03
CA LYS A 439 9.30 -13.25 6.03
C LYS A 439 8.46 -12.35 6.95
N ARG A 440 7.36 -11.82 6.43
CA ARG A 440 6.28 -11.18 7.22
C ARG A 440 5.67 -12.15 8.25
N GLU A 441 5.40 -13.40 7.88
CA GLU A 441 4.95 -14.45 8.84
C GLU A 441 5.93 -14.66 10.01
N THR A 442 7.23 -14.41 9.78
CA THR A 442 8.28 -14.42 10.83
C THR A 442 8.48 -13.07 11.54
N GLY A 443 7.50 -12.16 11.49
CA GLY A 443 7.52 -10.88 12.20
C GLY A 443 8.50 -9.84 11.64
N THR A 444 9.01 -10.04 10.41
CA THR A 444 9.90 -9.07 9.75
C THR A 444 9.17 -8.34 8.62
N TYR A 445 8.81 -7.09 8.88
CA TYR A 445 8.08 -6.22 7.96
C TYR A 445 8.99 -5.55 6.92
N LEU A 446 8.43 -5.13 5.78
CA LEU A 446 9.14 -4.35 4.75
C LEU A 446 8.35 -3.08 4.42
N SER A 447 9.03 -1.94 4.36
CA SER A 447 8.47 -0.66 3.90
C SER A 447 9.41 -0.05 2.86
N VAL A 448 8.86 0.73 1.92
CA VAL A 448 9.60 1.17 0.72
C VAL A 448 9.54 2.69 0.58
N LEU A 449 10.71 3.31 0.45
CA LEU A 449 10.90 4.76 0.32
C LEU A 449 11.55 5.07 -1.02
N GLY A 450 10.79 5.68 -1.93
CA GLY A 450 11.29 6.20 -3.20
C GLY A 450 11.89 7.60 -3.03
N PHE A 451 13.00 7.88 -3.71
CA PHE A 451 13.67 9.17 -3.72
C PHE A 451 14.00 9.61 -5.16
N GLY A 452 13.60 10.83 -5.54
CA GLY A 452 13.86 11.40 -6.86
C GLY A 452 13.02 10.82 -8.02
N ARG A 453 13.05 11.51 -9.17
CA ARG A 453 12.21 11.21 -10.36
C ARG A 453 13.02 10.55 -11.48
N GLY A 454 12.30 9.95 -12.44
CA GLY A 454 12.77 9.50 -13.76
C GLY A 454 12.74 7.99 -13.99
N ASN A 455 13.01 7.22 -12.92
CA ASN A 455 13.13 5.75 -12.96
C ASN A 455 12.24 5.06 -11.90
N LEU A 456 11.16 5.75 -11.46
CA LEU A 456 10.32 5.32 -10.35
C LEU A 456 9.30 4.25 -10.80
N ASP A 457 9.56 2.98 -10.48
CA ASP A 457 8.57 1.90 -10.57
C ASP A 457 7.66 1.90 -9.32
N ASP A 458 6.72 2.85 -9.30
CA ASP A 458 5.72 3.04 -8.24
C ASP A 458 4.85 1.78 -8.07
N ALA A 459 4.51 1.09 -9.17
CA ALA A 459 3.77 -0.17 -9.14
C ALA A 459 4.53 -1.31 -8.42
N THR A 460 5.83 -1.48 -8.70
CA THR A 460 6.67 -2.45 -7.97
C THR A 460 6.88 -2.02 -6.52
N MET A 461 7.09 -0.72 -6.24
CA MET A 461 7.24 -0.23 -4.87
C MET A 461 6.01 -0.52 -3.99
N GLN A 462 4.79 -0.25 -4.49
CA GLN A 462 3.55 -0.59 -3.77
C GLN A 462 3.43 -2.09 -3.54
N ALA A 463 3.63 -2.92 -4.58
CA ALA A 463 3.51 -4.36 -4.45
C ALA A 463 4.48 -4.97 -3.42
N LEU A 464 5.71 -4.45 -3.29
CA LEU A 464 6.69 -4.89 -2.30
C LEU A 464 6.31 -4.44 -0.88
N ALA A 465 5.82 -3.22 -0.70
CA ALA A 465 5.39 -2.69 0.59
C ALA A 465 4.14 -3.42 1.12
N GLN A 466 3.12 -3.57 0.28
CA GLN A 466 1.89 -4.32 0.57
C GLN A 466 2.19 -5.75 1.02
N THR A 467 2.98 -6.48 0.24
CA THR A 467 3.33 -7.88 0.56
C THR A 467 4.14 -7.99 1.87
N GLY A 468 4.85 -6.92 2.24
CA GLY A 468 5.65 -6.81 3.46
C GLY A 468 4.93 -6.23 4.68
N ASN A 469 3.63 -5.94 4.59
CA ASN A 469 2.84 -5.22 5.61
C ASN A 469 3.51 -3.92 6.07
N GLY A 470 3.91 -3.10 5.10
CA GLY A 470 4.37 -1.74 5.29
C GLY A 470 3.91 -0.81 4.18
N GLN A 471 4.35 0.44 4.24
CA GLN A 471 3.88 1.52 3.35
C GLN A 471 4.89 1.80 2.23
N ALA A 472 4.40 2.20 1.05
CA ALA A 472 5.18 2.85 0.02
C ALA A 472 5.02 4.38 0.12
N ALA A 473 6.14 5.09 0.30
CA ALA A 473 6.17 6.54 0.36
C ALA A 473 7.22 7.10 -0.61
N TYR A 474 6.96 8.29 -1.15
CA TYR A 474 7.86 8.96 -2.09
C TYR A 474 8.33 10.30 -1.50
N ILE A 475 9.63 10.39 -1.20
CA ILE A 475 10.24 11.52 -0.50
C ILE A 475 10.93 12.44 -1.53
N ASP A 476 10.21 13.49 -1.94
CA ASP A 476 10.71 14.54 -2.84
C ASP A 476 11.43 15.69 -2.11
N THR A 477 11.19 15.84 -0.80
CA THR A 477 11.57 17.00 0.02
C THR A 477 11.80 16.61 1.47
N LEU A 478 12.59 17.42 2.20
CA LEU A 478 12.82 17.22 3.64
C LEU A 478 11.53 17.39 4.47
N SER A 479 10.54 18.15 3.98
CA SER A 479 9.22 18.27 4.61
C SER A 479 8.37 17.01 4.47
N GLU A 480 8.56 16.22 3.40
CA GLU A 480 7.97 14.89 3.30
C GLU A 480 8.72 13.89 4.20
N ALA A 481 10.06 13.96 4.24
CA ALA A 481 10.84 13.13 5.15
C ALA A 481 10.43 13.32 6.62
N GLN A 482 10.21 14.56 7.06
CA GLN A 482 9.64 14.89 8.36
C GLN A 482 8.25 14.25 8.55
N LYS A 483 7.35 14.42 7.58
CA LYS A 483 6.00 13.83 7.62
C LYS A 483 6.04 12.31 7.80
N THR A 484 6.72 11.61 6.90
CA THR A 484 6.73 10.15 6.83
C THR A 484 7.53 9.51 7.96
N LEU A 485 8.70 10.07 8.31
CA LEU A 485 9.67 9.43 9.20
C LEU A 485 9.73 10.01 10.62
N VAL A 486 8.94 11.04 10.90
CA VAL A 486 8.75 11.57 12.26
C VAL A 486 7.26 11.63 12.59
N ASP A 487 6.47 12.43 11.87
CA ASP A 487 5.11 12.77 12.28
C ASP A 487 4.12 11.59 12.12
N GLN A 488 4.34 10.73 11.12
CA GLN A 488 3.56 9.52 10.85
C GLN A 488 4.29 8.22 11.24
N LEU A 489 5.50 8.31 11.83
CA LEU A 489 6.40 7.18 12.10
C LEU A 489 5.70 6.01 12.82
N SER A 490 4.93 6.30 13.86
CA SER A 490 4.21 5.29 14.66
C SER A 490 3.22 4.47 13.83
N GLY A 491 2.51 5.14 12.90
CA GLY A 491 1.54 4.52 12.00
C GLY A 491 2.17 3.76 10.84
N ALA A 492 3.44 4.01 10.53
CA ALA A 492 4.22 3.15 9.64
C ALA A 492 4.73 1.89 10.38
N LEU A 493 5.24 2.05 11.61
CA LEU A 493 5.99 1.00 12.30
C LEU A 493 5.16 -0.08 12.99
N PHE A 494 3.97 0.23 13.51
CA PHE A 494 3.21 -0.67 14.39
C PHE A 494 1.83 -1.02 13.79
N PRO A 495 1.65 -2.17 13.12
CA PRO A 495 0.31 -2.62 12.71
C PRO A 495 -0.56 -2.89 13.95
N ILE A 496 -1.79 -2.39 13.94
CA ILE A 496 -2.82 -2.62 14.97
C ILE A 496 -3.92 -3.56 14.48
N ALA A 497 -4.06 -3.72 13.16
CA ALA A 497 -4.83 -4.79 12.56
C ALA A 497 -4.34 -5.13 11.15
N ASN A 498 -4.58 -6.39 10.80
CA ASN A 498 -4.21 -7.02 9.54
C ASN A 498 -5.46 -7.32 8.71
N ASP A 499 -5.28 -7.52 7.41
CA ASP A 499 -6.34 -7.96 6.49
C ASP A 499 -7.63 -7.11 6.62
N VAL A 500 -7.48 -5.79 6.50
CA VAL A 500 -8.54 -4.83 6.78
C VAL A 500 -9.33 -4.50 5.51
N LYS A 501 -10.57 -4.99 5.48
CA LYS A 501 -11.52 -4.86 4.36
C LYS A 501 -12.66 -3.92 4.75
N ILE A 502 -13.01 -2.98 3.87
CA ILE A 502 -14.28 -2.24 3.96
C ILE A 502 -15.28 -2.84 2.97
N GLN A 503 -16.53 -2.99 3.43
CA GLN A 503 -17.70 -3.19 2.60
C GLN A 503 -18.76 -2.14 2.92
N VAL A 504 -19.34 -1.53 1.90
CA VAL A 504 -20.47 -0.61 2.03
C VAL A 504 -21.67 -1.19 1.28
N GLU A 505 -22.80 -1.31 1.95
CA GLU A 505 -24.07 -1.78 1.38
C GLU A 505 -25.11 -0.65 1.45
N PHE A 506 -25.47 -0.10 0.29
CA PHE A 506 -26.42 1.00 0.17
C PHE A 506 -27.87 0.49 0.13
N ASN A 507 -28.78 1.26 0.74
CA ASN A 507 -30.19 0.96 0.80
C ASN A 507 -30.91 1.45 -0.48
N PRO A 508 -31.42 0.55 -1.37
CA PRO A 508 -32.08 0.92 -2.62
C PRO A 508 -33.42 1.66 -2.44
N ALA A 509 -33.93 1.80 -1.21
CA ALA A 509 -35.07 2.67 -0.91
C ALA A 509 -34.69 4.16 -0.75
N GLN A 510 -33.42 4.44 -0.43
CA GLN A 510 -32.94 5.80 -0.13
C GLN A 510 -31.93 6.29 -1.17
N ILE A 511 -31.08 5.40 -1.69
CA ILE A 511 -30.05 5.70 -2.70
C ILE A 511 -30.41 4.99 -4.02
N ALA A 512 -30.49 5.75 -5.11
CA ALA A 512 -30.67 5.21 -6.45
C ALA A 512 -29.32 4.75 -7.02
N GLU A 513 -28.30 5.59 -6.90
CA GLU A 513 -26.98 5.39 -7.55
C GLU A 513 -25.85 5.80 -6.61
N TYR A 514 -24.66 5.22 -6.80
CA TYR A 514 -23.45 5.66 -6.09
C TYR A 514 -22.18 5.48 -6.93
N ARG A 515 -21.11 6.18 -6.52
CA ARG A 515 -19.76 6.09 -7.08
C ARG A 515 -18.74 6.27 -5.96
N LEU A 516 -17.76 5.35 -5.84
CA LEU A 516 -16.58 5.57 -4.99
C LEU A 516 -15.62 6.52 -5.72
N ILE A 517 -15.00 7.45 -5.01
CA ILE A 517 -14.05 8.41 -5.58
C ILE A 517 -12.63 8.00 -5.16
N GLY A 518 -11.80 7.60 -6.12
CA GLY A 518 -10.53 6.92 -5.84
C GLY A 518 -10.74 5.42 -5.57
N TYR A 519 -9.69 4.77 -5.08
CA TYR A 519 -9.62 3.35 -4.71
C TYR A 519 -9.80 2.37 -5.89
N GLU A 520 -9.67 2.81 -7.14
CA GLU A 520 -9.78 1.95 -8.33
C GLU A 520 -8.83 0.75 -8.27
N THR A 521 -7.58 0.98 -7.83
CA THR A 521 -6.55 -0.07 -7.68
C THR A 521 -6.77 -1.00 -6.48
N ARG A 522 -7.72 -0.66 -5.59
CA ARG A 522 -7.95 -1.30 -4.29
C ARG A 522 -9.32 -1.99 -4.20
N ALA A 523 -10.06 -2.06 -5.31
CA ALA A 523 -11.38 -2.69 -5.38
C ALA A 523 -11.32 -4.22 -5.17
N LEU A 524 -12.20 -4.74 -4.32
CA LEU A 524 -12.35 -6.16 -4.01
C LEU A 524 -13.75 -6.65 -4.44
N LYS A 525 -13.92 -7.96 -4.62
CA LYS A 525 -15.24 -8.53 -4.90
C LYS A 525 -16.08 -8.65 -3.63
N ARG A 526 -17.40 -8.78 -3.79
CA ARG A 526 -18.33 -8.93 -2.65
C ARG A 526 -18.04 -10.18 -1.82
N GLU A 527 -17.65 -11.27 -2.48
CA GLU A 527 -17.28 -12.54 -1.84
C GLU A 527 -15.97 -12.47 -1.07
N ASP A 528 -15.02 -11.63 -1.50
CA ASP A 528 -13.70 -11.50 -0.86
C ASP A 528 -13.83 -10.90 0.56
N PHE A 529 -14.87 -10.10 0.83
CA PHE A 529 -15.14 -9.52 2.15
C PHE A 529 -15.29 -10.54 3.29
N ASN A 530 -15.70 -11.77 3.00
CA ASN A 530 -15.83 -12.84 4.01
C ASN A 530 -14.81 -13.97 3.81
N ASN A 531 -13.78 -13.73 3.00
CA ASN A 531 -12.75 -14.70 2.69
C ASN A 531 -11.43 -14.29 3.36
N ASP A 532 -11.18 -14.83 4.55
CA ASP A 532 -9.95 -14.61 5.34
C ASP A 532 -8.67 -15.12 4.64
N ARG A 533 -8.77 -15.70 3.43
CA ARG A 533 -7.66 -16.11 2.56
C ARG A 533 -7.30 -15.09 1.48
N ILE A 534 -8.13 -14.08 1.25
CA ILE A 534 -7.77 -12.91 0.44
C ILE A 534 -7.18 -11.91 1.40
N ASP A 535 -5.92 -11.55 1.21
CA ASP A 535 -5.26 -10.54 2.02
C ASP A 535 -5.78 -9.13 1.66
N ALA A 536 -5.68 -8.19 2.60
CA ALA A 536 -6.10 -6.80 2.40
C ALA A 536 -5.25 -5.85 3.26
N GLY A 537 -5.42 -4.55 3.02
CA GLY A 537 -4.61 -3.50 3.61
C GLY A 537 -4.47 -3.58 5.13
N GLU A 538 -3.31 -3.18 5.61
CA GLU A 538 -2.99 -3.09 7.02
C GLU A 538 -3.35 -1.71 7.56
N ILE A 539 -3.60 -1.59 8.87
CA ILE A 539 -3.65 -0.28 9.53
C ILE A 539 -2.67 -0.24 10.69
N GLY A 540 -1.86 0.82 10.73
CA GLY A 540 -0.92 1.09 11.82
C GLY A 540 -1.46 2.04 12.90
N ALA A 541 -0.78 2.02 14.04
CA ALA A 541 -1.07 2.81 15.23
C ALA A 541 -1.29 4.30 14.91
N GLY A 542 -2.48 4.80 15.22
CA GLY A 542 -2.90 6.18 15.02
C GLY A 542 -3.17 6.61 13.59
N HIS A 543 -2.97 5.72 12.60
CA HIS A 543 -3.27 6.00 11.20
C HIS A 543 -4.77 6.23 11.00
N ALA A 544 -5.13 7.12 10.08
CA ALA A 544 -6.49 7.53 9.80
C ALA A 544 -6.76 7.44 8.30
N VAL A 545 -7.89 6.85 7.92
CA VAL A 545 -8.23 6.58 6.52
C VAL A 545 -9.64 7.11 6.20
N THR A 546 -9.76 7.61 4.98
CA THR A 546 -10.89 8.38 4.48
C THR A 546 -11.32 7.81 3.14
N ALA A 547 -12.62 7.49 3.01
CA ALA A 547 -13.23 7.11 1.75
C ALA A 547 -14.46 7.97 1.48
N ILE A 548 -14.65 8.40 0.23
CA ILE A 548 -15.72 9.31 -0.16
C ILE A 548 -16.52 8.66 -1.29
N TYR A 549 -17.80 8.40 -1.05
CA TYR A 549 -18.75 8.08 -2.10
C TYR A 549 -19.54 9.32 -2.49
N GLU A 550 -19.77 9.54 -3.78
CA GLU A 550 -20.89 10.34 -4.25
C GLU A 550 -22.12 9.43 -4.39
N VAL A 551 -23.26 9.86 -3.85
CA VAL A 551 -24.52 9.11 -3.87
C VAL A 551 -25.67 9.98 -4.38
N THR A 552 -26.54 9.39 -5.19
CA THR A 552 -27.76 10.01 -5.72
C THR A 552 -28.97 9.51 -4.92
N PRO A 553 -29.64 10.34 -4.11
CA PRO A 553 -30.85 9.93 -3.40
C PRO A 553 -32.00 9.58 -4.38
N VAL A 554 -32.85 8.64 -4.00
CA VAL A 554 -34.02 8.24 -4.82
C VAL A 554 -34.92 9.44 -5.10
N GLY A 555 -35.21 9.67 -6.38
CA GLY A 555 -36.01 10.82 -6.84
C GLY A 555 -35.24 12.13 -7.00
N SER A 556 -33.91 12.14 -6.82
CA SER A 556 -33.05 13.26 -7.18
C SER A 556 -33.06 13.51 -8.70
N PRO A 557 -33.12 14.77 -9.17
CA PRO A 557 -33.02 15.11 -10.59
C PRO A 557 -31.62 14.92 -11.17
N ALA A 558 -30.62 14.53 -10.37
CA ALA A 558 -29.28 14.15 -10.85
C ALA A 558 -29.13 12.65 -11.15
N GLN A 559 -30.19 11.84 -11.04
CA GLN A 559 -30.16 10.43 -11.45
C GLN A 559 -29.85 10.30 -12.95
N LEU A 560 -28.84 9.49 -13.30
CA LEU A 560 -28.36 9.33 -14.68
C LEU A 560 -28.88 8.07 -15.37
N SER A 561 -29.43 7.11 -14.62
CA SER A 561 -30.04 5.87 -15.10
C SER A 561 -31.56 5.97 -15.28
N ASP A 562 -32.06 5.56 -16.45
CA ASP A 562 -33.48 5.32 -16.69
C ASP A 562 -33.94 4.01 -16.00
N PRO A 563 -35.10 3.98 -15.31
CA PRO A 563 -35.66 2.75 -14.76
C PRO A 563 -35.92 1.65 -15.81
N LEU A 564 -35.51 0.42 -15.52
CA LEU A 564 -35.63 -0.72 -16.43
C LEU A 564 -37.09 -1.04 -16.80
N ARG A 565 -37.45 -0.80 -18.08
CA ARG A 565 -38.81 -0.96 -18.62
C ARG A 565 -39.46 -2.34 -18.39
N TYR A 566 -38.67 -3.39 -18.24
CA TYR A 566 -39.14 -4.78 -18.19
C TYR A 566 -38.81 -5.50 -16.87
N GLN A 567 -38.22 -4.82 -15.91
CA GLN A 567 -37.81 -5.40 -14.63
C GLN A 567 -38.39 -4.54 -13.49
N PRO A 568 -39.34 -5.06 -12.70
CA PRO A 568 -39.96 -4.27 -11.64
C PRO A 568 -38.95 -4.00 -10.53
N ALA A 569 -38.91 -2.75 -10.06
CA ALA A 569 -38.12 -2.35 -8.90
C ALA A 569 -38.81 -2.82 -7.61
N GLU A 570 -38.58 -4.07 -7.21
CA GLU A 570 -39.01 -4.60 -5.91
C GLU A 570 -38.09 -4.09 -4.79
N VAL A 571 -38.45 -2.94 -4.21
CA VAL A 571 -37.79 -2.38 -3.04
C VAL A 571 -38.66 -2.61 -1.81
N THR A 572 -38.19 -3.44 -0.89
CA THR A 572 -38.92 -3.87 0.34
C THR A 572 -38.34 -3.30 1.63
N ALA A 573 -37.23 -2.55 1.56
CA ALA A 573 -36.60 -1.93 2.71
C ALA A 573 -37.41 -0.73 3.21
N THR A 574 -37.69 -0.69 4.52
CA THR A 574 -38.46 0.38 5.18
C THR A 574 -37.60 1.21 6.14
N SER A 575 -36.26 1.15 6.02
CA SER A 575 -35.35 1.92 6.87
C SER A 575 -35.10 3.31 6.28
N GLU A 576 -34.90 4.29 7.17
CA GLU A 576 -34.54 5.67 6.82
C GLU A 576 -33.02 5.83 6.56
N GLU A 577 -32.21 4.82 6.89
CA GLU A 577 -30.76 4.84 6.67
C GLU A 577 -30.37 4.67 5.19
N TYR A 578 -29.30 5.35 4.77
CA TYR A 578 -28.77 5.27 3.41
C TYR A 578 -28.00 3.96 3.14
N GLY A 579 -27.61 3.22 4.19
CA GLY A 579 -26.88 1.96 4.07
C GLY A 579 -26.12 1.58 5.34
N PHE A 580 -25.25 0.57 5.23
CA PHE A 580 -24.32 0.14 6.27
C PHE A 580 -22.88 0.21 5.78
N LEU A 581 -22.00 0.77 6.62
CA LEU A 581 -20.55 0.57 6.56
C LEU A 581 -20.21 -0.67 7.40
N ARG A 582 -19.39 -1.56 6.84
CA ARG A 582 -18.83 -2.74 7.52
C ARG A 582 -17.31 -2.73 7.38
N LEU A 583 -16.62 -2.92 8.51
CA LEU A 583 -15.17 -3.06 8.59
C LEU A 583 -14.86 -4.45 9.13
N ARG A 584 -14.18 -5.28 8.32
CA ARG A 584 -13.60 -6.56 8.76
C ARG A 584 -12.10 -6.38 8.94
N TYR A 585 -11.54 -6.99 9.99
CA TYR A 585 -10.11 -6.95 10.31
C TYR A 585 -9.70 -8.17 11.14
N LYS A 586 -8.42 -8.52 11.14
CA LYS A 586 -7.77 -9.46 12.09
C LYS A 586 -6.87 -8.66 13.04
N ARG A 587 -6.67 -9.07 14.29
CA ARG A 587 -5.55 -8.49 15.08
C ARG A 587 -4.20 -9.08 14.62
N PRO A 588 -3.06 -8.41 14.88
CA PRO A 588 -1.75 -8.99 14.64
C PRO A 588 -1.59 -10.32 15.39
N GLY A 589 -1.40 -11.41 14.65
CA GLY A 589 -1.30 -12.77 15.19
C GLY A 589 -2.62 -13.51 15.45
N GLU A 590 -3.78 -12.94 15.11
CA GLU A 590 -5.07 -13.65 15.13
C GLU A 590 -5.47 -14.12 13.72
N ASP A 591 -5.66 -15.42 13.50
CA ASP A 591 -6.09 -15.96 12.19
C ASP A 591 -7.55 -15.64 11.83
N THR A 592 -8.38 -15.28 12.82
CA THR A 592 -9.84 -15.12 12.68
C THR A 592 -10.21 -13.64 12.68
N SER A 593 -11.03 -13.21 11.71
CA SER A 593 -11.41 -11.80 11.59
C SER A 593 -12.64 -11.40 12.42
N ALA A 594 -12.56 -10.22 13.02
CA ALA A 594 -13.66 -9.52 13.68
C ALA A 594 -14.41 -8.59 12.71
N LEU A 595 -15.60 -8.15 13.10
CA LEU A 595 -16.48 -7.28 12.31
C LEU A 595 -16.96 -6.10 13.16
N ILE A 596 -16.88 -4.90 12.59
CA ILE A 596 -17.54 -3.68 13.09
C ILE A 596 -18.56 -3.24 12.03
N GLU A 597 -19.78 -2.90 12.45
CA GLU A 597 -20.83 -2.35 11.60
C GLU A 597 -21.19 -0.94 12.05
N THR A 598 -21.56 -0.06 11.12
CA THR A 598 -21.91 1.34 11.40
C THR A 598 -23.00 1.80 10.41
N PRO A 599 -24.19 2.22 10.87
CA PRO A 599 -25.26 2.67 9.98
C PRO A 599 -24.91 4.03 9.35
N ILE A 600 -25.30 4.21 8.10
CA ILE A 600 -25.11 5.44 7.33
C ILE A 600 -26.41 6.23 7.39
N LEU A 601 -26.55 7.08 8.40
CA LEU A 601 -27.78 7.86 8.62
C LEU A 601 -27.84 9.10 7.71
N PRO A 602 -29.05 9.52 7.27
CA PRO A 602 -29.22 10.71 6.46
C PRO A 602 -28.87 11.99 7.23
N GLY A 603 -28.12 12.88 6.58
CA GLY A 603 -27.67 14.16 7.14
C GLY A 603 -26.40 14.08 7.99
N GLY A 604 -25.98 15.25 8.45
CA GLY A 604 -24.72 15.46 9.16
C GLY A 604 -24.21 16.89 8.97
N GLU A 605 -23.43 17.39 9.92
CA GLU A 605 -22.73 18.66 9.77
C GLU A 605 -21.36 18.42 9.12
N ALA A 606 -21.08 19.13 8.03
CA ALA A 606 -19.82 19.03 7.31
C ALA A 606 -18.71 19.76 8.10
N THR A 607 -17.84 19.02 8.77
CA THR A 607 -16.69 19.59 9.49
C THR A 607 -15.68 20.20 8.51
N PRO A 608 -14.78 21.11 8.95
CA PRO A 608 -13.71 21.63 8.10
C PRO A 608 -12.88 20.50 7.45
N ASP A 609 -12.55 19.45 8.20
CA ASP A 609 -11.84 18.29 7.68
C ASP A 609 -12.58 17.57 6.54
N MET A 610 -13.90 17.38 6.66
CA MET A 610 -14.72 16.79 5.59
C MET A 610 -14.82 17.71 4.37
N GLN A 611 -14.88 19.03 4.57
CA GLN A 611 -14.87 20.01 3.48
C GLN A 611 -13.51 20.06 2.78
N PHE A 612 -12.41 19.95 3.52
CA PHE A 612 -11.05 19.90 2.98
C PHE A 612 -10.81 18.62 2.19
N ALA A 613 -11.18 17.46 2.74
CA ALA A 613 -11.15 16.18 2.03
C ALA A 613 -11.97 16.24 0.73
N SER A 614 -13.15 16.87 0.76
CA SER A 614 -14.00 17.08 -0.43
C SER A 614 -13.33 18.02 -1.47
N ALA A 615 -12.59 19.04 -1.04
CA ALA A 615 -11.83 19.92 -1.93
C ALA A 615 -10.67 19.18 -2.62
N ILE A 616 -9.96 18.32 -1.87
CA ILE A 616 -8.89 17.46 -2.42
C ILE A 616 -9.47 16.42 -3.39
N ALA A 617 -10.60 15.78 -3.05
CA ALA A 617 -11.28 14.82 -3.92
C ALA A 617 -11.82 15.47 -5.22
N GLY A 618 -12.33 16.70 -5.13
CA GLY A 618 -12.68 17.50 -6.30
C GLY A 618 -11.46 17.88 -7.13
N PHE A 619 -10.35 18.25 -6.50
CA PHE A 619 -9.10 18.62 -7.19
C PHE A 619 -8.47 17.43 -7.94
N GLY A 620 -8.43 16.23 -7.35
CA GLY A 620 -8.01 15.02 -8.04
C GLY A 620 -8.89 14.71 -9.26
N GLN A 621 -10.21 14.84 -9.12
CA GLN A 621 -11.15 14.68 -10.23
C GLN A 621 -10.97 15.73 -11.34
N LEU A 622 -10.56 16.96 -11.04
CA LEU A 622 -10.22 17.97 -12.05
C LEU A 622 -8.97 17.58 -12.85
N LEU A 623 -7.92 17.10 -12.18
CA LEU A 623 -6.68 16.65 -12.81
C LEU A 623 -6.89 15.40 -13.69
N GLN A 624 -7.78 14.49 -13.27
CA GLN A 624 -8.23 13.35 -14.10
C GLN A 624 -9.23 13.74 -15.21
N ASN A 625 -9.65 15.01 -15.32
CA ASN A 625 -10.69 15.48 -16.25
C ASN A 625 -12.01 14.67 -16.12
N SER A 626 -12.46 14.46 -14.88
CA SER A 626 -13.62 13.63 -14.53
C SER A 626 -14.96 14.26 -14.98
N PRO A 627 -15.85 13.51 -15.66
CA PRO A 627 -17.08 14.06 -16.23
C PRO A 627 -18.14 14.46 -15.18
N TYR A 628 -18.02 13.96 -13.95
CA TYR A 628 -19.02 14.14 -12.88
C TYR A 628 -18.99 15.53 -12.20
N LEU A 629 -17.94 16.32 -12.43
CA LEU A 629 -17.79 17.67 -11.84
C LEU A 629 -18.64 18.74 -12.53
N GLY A 630 -19.18 18.46 -13.72
CA GLY A 630 -20.02 19.40 -14.47
C GLY A 630 -19.31 20.71 -14.83
N GLY A 631 -19.65 21.79 -14.11
CA GLY A 631 -19.05 23.12 -14.28
C GLY A 631 -18.16 23.57 -13.11
N TRP A 632 -17.81 22.67 -12.19
CA TRP A 632 -16.94 22.96 -11.06
C TRP A 632 -15.48 23.14 -11.51
N SER A 633 -14.72 23.99 -10.81
CA SER A 633 -13.43 24.53 -11.30
C SER A 633 -12.34 24.58 -10.24
N TYR A 634 -11.07 24.72 -10.65
CA TYR A 634 -9.94 24.87 -9.72
C TYR A 634 -10.15 26.01 -8.72
N THR A 635 -10.73 27.14 -9.15
CA THR A 635 -11.08 28.26 -8.26
C THR A 635 -12.00 27.82 -7.12
N GLN A 636 -13.00 26.99 -7.40
CA GLN A 636 -13.93 26.47 -6.38
C GLN A 636 -13.27 25.43 -5.47
N ALA A 637 -12.32 24.64 -5.99
CA ALA A 637 -11.47 23.77 -5.17
C ALA A 637 -10.60 24.59 -4.21
N ILE A 638 -9.96 25.64 -4.72
CA ILE A 638 -9.12 26.59 -3.98
C ILE A 638 -9.95 27.28 -2.89
N ASP A 639 -11.11 27.84 -3.22
CA ASP A 639 -11.97 28.55 -2.26
C ASP A 639 -12.46 27.62 -1.14
N LEU A 640 -12.90 26.41 -1.47
CA LEU A 640 -13.31 25.40 -0.49
C LEU A 640 -12.13 24.99 0.41
N ALA A 641 -10.96 24.71 -0.17
CA ALA A 641 -9.76 24.33 0.59
C ALA A 641 -9.22 25.47 1.48
N ASN A 642 -9.35 26.74 1.07
CA ASN A 642 -8.98 27.89 1.92
C ASN A 642 -9.96 28.04 3.09
N GLY A 643 -11.27 27.95 2.84
CA GLY A 643 -12.28 28.03 3.91
C GLY A 643 -12.22 26.86 4.90
N ALA A 644 -11.86 25.68 4.41
CA ALA A 644 -11.82 24.44 5.17
C ALA A 644 -10.45 24.11 5.80
N LYS A 645 -9.41 24.93 5.57
CA LYS A 645 -8.01 24.58 5.89
C LYS A 645 -7.80 24.10 7.33
N GLY A 646 -8.46 24.73 8.31
CA GLY A 646 -8.31 24.42 9.73
C GLY A 646 -6.89 24.68 10.25
N ASP A 647 -6.53 24.04 11.36
CA ASP A 647 -5.17 24.06 11.91
C ASP A 647 -4.21 23.25 11.03
N ASP A 648 -2.98 23.75 10.90
CA ASP A 648 -2.03 23.31 9.87
C ASP A 648 -0.61 23.66 10.29
N ALA A 649 -0.17 23.14 11.43
CA ALA A 649 1.09 23.53 12.09
C ALA A 649 2.34 23.36 11.21
N PHE A 650 2.30 22.39 10.30
CA PHE A 650 3.39 22.06 9.36
C PHE A 650 3.17 22.64 7.95
N GLY A 651 2.03 23.26 7.67
CA GLY A 651 1.73 23.92 6.40
C GLY A 651 1.36 22.98 5.23
N TYR A 652 1.04 21.70 5.48
CA TYR A 652 0.66 20.74 4.44
C TYR A 652 -0.62 21.17 3.71
N ARG A 653 -1.65 21.60 4.44
CA ARG A 653 -2.94 22.01 3.84
C ARG A 653 -2.79 23.34 3.09
N ALA A 654 -1.96 24.26 3.60
CA ALA A 654 -1.57 25.48 2.91
C ALA A 654 -0.77 25.19 1.62
N GLN A 655 0.14 24.21 1.62
CA GLN A 655 0.88 23.78 0.43
C GLN A 655 -0.08 23.24 -0.64
N ALA A 656 -1.06 22.40 -0.26
CA ALA A 656 -2.08 21.88 -1.17
C ALA A 656 -2.82 22.99 -1.92
N VAL A 657 -3.23 24.05 -1.21
CA VAL A 657 -3.86 25.24 -1.81
C VAL A 657 -2.95 25.95 -2.82
N GLN A 658 -1.63 26.00 -2.60
CA GLN A 658 -0.69 26.58 -3.57
C GLN A 658 -0.51 25.65 -4.79
N LEU A 659 -0.52 24.33 -4.60
CA LEU A 659 -0.48 23.36 -5.70
C LEU A 659 -1.75 23.43 -6.56
N MET A 660 -2.93 23.63 -5.96
CA MET A 660 -4.17 23.89 -6.72
C MET A 660 -4.07 25.16 -7.57
N ARG A 661 -3.53 26.26 -7.02
CA ARG A 661 -3.30 27.51 -7.77
C ARG A 661 -2.28 27.35 -8.89
N LEU A 662 -1.28 26.50 -8.70
CA LEU A 662 -0.27 26.18 -9.71
C LEU A 662 -0.86 25.31 -10.82
N ALA A 663 -1.70 24.33 -10.49
CA ALA A 663 -2.45 23.52 -11.46
C ALA A 663 -3.44 24.38 -12.28
N ASP A 664 -4.20 25.26 -11.63
CA ASP A 664 -5.04 26.26 -12.32
C ASP A 664 -4.20 27.08 -13.31
N SER A 665 -3.11 27.69 -12.84
CA SER A 665 -2.20 28.51 -13.65
C SER A 665 -1.51 27.77 -14.81
N LEU A 666 -1.40 26.43 -14.72
CA LEU A 666 -0.84 25.56 -15.76
C LEU A 666 -1.92 24.98 -16.70
N SER A 667 -3.20 25.25 -16.44
CA SER A 667 -4.35 24.79 -17.24
C SER A 667 -4.95 25.86 -18.16
N GLN A 668 -4.42 27.09 -18.12
CA GLN A 668 -4.82 28.26 -18.94
C GLN A 668 -3.91 28.45 -20.17
#